data_AF-A0A1G0CFH9-F1
#
_entry.id   AF-A0A1G0CFH9-F1
#
_cell.length_a   1.000
_cell.length_b   1.000
_cell.length_c   1.000
_cell.angle_alpha   90.00
_cell.angle_beta   90.00
_cell.angle_gamma   90.00
#
_symmetry.space_group_name_H-M   'P 1'
#
loop_
_entity.id
_entity.type
_entity.pdbx_description
1 polymer ?
#
loop_
_entity_poly.entity_id
_entity_poly.type
_entity_poly.pdbx_seq_one_letter_code
_entity_poly.pdbx_strand_id
1 'polypeptide(L)'
;MITRVLLPLFAFLLLLPVSGLSQVVINEYSCSNMNGPTDAFAEREDWIELYNTSATAVDLTGYYLSDNDNNLTKWLIPSGSIPANGYKMVYCSGRDLVSGTQYHPNFKLTQTEGDWIILTLPNGNVLDSIQIVHMTKGDHSVGRSTNGAIDWKLFTTPTPNAANTGAVDFYTATPVFDIAPGFYAGAQSVTITCPDVTATIRYTTDGSVPTAASTLYAGPVNIAATTVLRARAFSANLTSFTQSGTYFINVNHTVPVVSVAGAGGGSVASLLAGTQVTPQGFFELWEDDQTLAGKGEGEFNKHGNDSWAYDQRGFDYIMRDEFGYNNDISHQIFPETPRDNFQRLILKPGASDNFPFETGGAHIRDAFIHTLSQKADMKLDERTWRPCVVYLNGQYWGVYEIREKADDADYTEFYADQDKYHLYYLKTWGGTWEDYGAPNAAADWNALRNYINTNNMGVQANFDYVDSQLNWESLVDYFVINSYTVNQDWLNWNTSWWRGTDPLGDKKKWRYSLWDMDATFGHYFNYTNIPDDSPSADPCNAENLPDPGGQGHTEILSKLIAENPVVEQYYIARYSDLVNTYLSCDYMNFLLDSMINEIQPEMAQHATRWGGSYATWQTNVQTLRDFIDDRCVELTQGMIDCYELEGPYNLVVDVSPAGAGEVKVNSVWAPTYPWSATYFGGINTNFVAQANVGYVFDHWEYTTGPMLQAIGEDTNAMQLAGPENVVAVFVADNPDLDGDGVLNVDEVANGTDPNNPDTDGDGESDGVETGADPANPIDTDGDGIIDPLDSSILDADNDGVNDETDPANTDPCIPNPNAGPCDQDGDGLTNAEEATEGTSPTNPDTDGDGINDGDEVTAGTDPLDPCDPPNASPGCNIDTDGDGLLDTQETLIGTDPNNPDTDGDGIADGVEVTSGTNPLDDCDPNPVGDDCFNGIFMPTGFSPNGDGLNDYLSPKVGNNVVKFTWFLYDRWGNRMVMSSDPAFKWDGNFNGVRVNSGAYAYMLEVEYTDGKKETLSGNVTVTR
;
A
#
# COMPACT_ATOMS: atom_id res chain seq x y z
N MET A 1 -34.92 -84.86 -5.86
CA MET A 1 -33.63 -84.29 -6.32
C MET A 1 -33.91 -82.83 -6.66
N ILE A 2 -33.83 -81.93 -5.66
CA ILE A 2 -32.67 -81.11 -5.25
C ILE A 2 -32.47 -79.98 -6.29
N THR A 3 -32.62 -78.67 -6.05
CA THR A 3 -32.98 -77.81 -4.89
C THR A 3 -33.42 -76.47 -5.50
N ARG A 4 -34.48 -75.82 -4.99
CA ARG A 4 -34.85 -74.42 -5.32
C ARG A 4 -34.79 -73.60 -4.03
N VAL A 5 -34.07 -72.48 -4.06
CA VAL A 5 -34.08 -71.47 -3.01
C VAL A 5 -34.43 -70.13 -3.67
N LEU A 6 -35.45 -69.46 -3.12
CA LEU A 6 -35.86 -68.09 -3.45
C LEU A 6 -34.93 -67.08 -2.78
N LEU A 7 -34.64 -65.96 -3.47
CA LEU A 7 -34.21 -64.69 -2.87
C LEU A 7 -34.94 -63.51 -3.56
N PRO A 8 -35.17 -62.37 -2.85
CA PRO A 8 -36.19 -61.39 -3.20
C PRO A 8 -35.69 -60.21 -4.06
N LEU A 9 -36.69 -59.54 -4.62
CA LEU A 9 -36.71 -58.34 -5.45
C LEU A 9 -36.04 -57.12 -4.76
N PHE A 10 -35.10 -56.45 -5.44
CA PHE A 10 -34.74 -55.05 -5.18
C PHE A 10 -34.70 -54.31 -6.52
N ALA A 11 -35.61 -53.35 -6.70
CA ALA A 11 -35.69 -52.51 -7.89
C ALA A 11 -34.67 -51.37 -7.75
N PHE A 12 -33.68 -51.33 -8.63
CA PHE A 12 -32.76 -50.20 -8.77
C PHE A 12 -33.35 -49.25 -9.81
N LEU A 13 -33.92 -48.14 -9.36
CA LEU A 13 -34.40 -47.07 -10.23
C LEU A 13 -33.17 -46.29 -10.72
N LEU A 14 -32.80 -46.43 -12.00
CA LEU A 14 -31.85 -45.53 -12.64
C LEU A 14 -32.46 -44.13 -12.72
N LEU A 15 -32.04 -43.23 -11.85
CA LEU A 15 -32.20 -41.79 -12.03
C LEU A 15 -31.20 -41.33 -13.08
N LEU A 16 -31.66 -41.18 -14.32
CA LEU A 16 -30.98 -40.38 -15.33
C LEU A 16 -31.01 -38.91 -14.86
N PRO A 17 -29.89 -38.17 -14.89
CA PRO A 17 -29.94 -36.73 -14.72
C PRO A 17 -30.66 -36.15 -15.93
N VAL A 18 -31.89 -35.68 -15.74
CA VAL A 18 -32.57 -34.82 -16.70
C VAL A 18 -31.92 -33.46 -16.55
N SER A 19 -31.03 -33.09 -17.48
CA SER A 19 -30.58 -31.72 -17.64
C SER A 19 -31.81 -30.87 -17.95
N GLY A 20 -32.33 -30.15 -16.96
CA GLY A 20 -33.37 -29.16 -17.20
C GLY A 20 -32.78 -28.08 -18.10
N LEU A 21 -33.31 -27.92 -19.32
CA LEU A 21 -32.99 -26.75 -20.14
C LEU A 21 -33.45 -25.52 -19.36
N SER A 22 -32.53 -24.56 -19.18
CA SER A 22 -32.87 -23.28 -18.57
C SER A 22 -34.03 -22.61 -19.32
N GLN A 23 -35.01 -22.08 -18.57
CA GLN A 23 -36.19 -21.44 -19.13
C GLN A 23 -35.87 -20.09 -19.81
N VAL A 24 -34.84 -19.40 -19.32
CA VAL A 24 -34.30 -18.16 -19.89
C VAL A 24 -32.79 -18.31 -20.05
N VAL A 25 -32.29 -17.97 -21.22
CA VAL A 25 -30.86 -18.09 -21.57
C VAL A 25 -30.33 -16.76 -22.09
N ILE A 26 -29.03 -16.55 -21.93
CA ILE A 26 -28.30 -15.51 -22.65
C ILE A 26 -28.18 -15.98 -24.10
N ASN A 27 -28.70 -15.19 -25.03
CA ASN A 27 -28.92 -15.62 -26.42
C ASN A 27 -27.92 -14.99 -27.40
N GLU A 28 -27.61 -13.71 -27.20
CA GLU A 28 -26.68 -12.92 -28.01
C GLU A 28 -26.18 -11.75 -27.18
N TYR A 29 -24.96 -11.27 -27.45
CA TYR A 29 -24.43 -10.04 -26.88
C TYR A 29 -23.54 -9.32 -27.89
N SER A 30 -23.36 -8.02 -27.71
CA SER A 30 -22.39 -7.22 -28.45
C SER A 30 -21.75 -6.19 -27.55
N CYS A 31 -20.42 -6.17 -27.54
CA CYS A 31 -19.58 -5.11 -26.98
C CYS A 31 -18.98 -4.23 -28.09
N SER A 32 -19.52 -4.34 -29.31
CA SER A 32 -18.99 -3.69 -30.52
C SER A 32 -20.07 -2.88 -31.23
N ASN A 33 -21.03 -2.33 -30.49
CA ASN A 33 -22.19 -1.64 -31.05
C ASN A 33 -21.85 -0.20 -31.48
N MET A 34 -21.40 0.00 -32.72
CA MET A 34 -21.11 1.35 -33.23
C MET A 34 -22.31 1.95 -33.99
N ASN A 35 -22.99 1.13 -34.79
CA ASN A 35 -24.06 1.52 -35.70
C ASN A 35 -25.36 0.72 -35.49
N GLY A 36 -25.42 -0.12 -34.46
CA GLY A 36 -26.56 -0.99 -34.16
C GLY A 36 -27.69 -0.29 -33.40
N PRO A 37 -28.35 -0.95 -32.43
CA PRO A 37 -29.45 -0.35 -31.66
C PRO A 37 -29.01 0.88 -30.86
N THR A 38 -29.86 1.91 -30.79
CA THR A 38 -29.78 2.96 -29.77
C THR A 38 -30.60 2.56 -28.55
N ASP A 39 -30.20 3.06 -27.39
CA ASP A 39 -31.03 3.05 -26.18
C ASP A 39 -32.04 4.22 -26.15
N ALA A 40 -32.71 4.41 -25.01
CA ALA A 40 -33.68 5.49 -24.76
C ALA A 40 -33.03 6.88 -24.62
N PHE A 41 -31.71 6.95 -24.48
CA PHE A 41 -30.92 8.17 -24.39
C PHE A 41 -30.23 8.51 -25.72
N ALA A 42 -30.55 7.76 -26.80
CA ALA A 42 -29.94 7.84 -28.12
C ALA A 42 -28.45 7.45 -28.16
N GLU A 43 -27.99 6.73 -27.15
CA GLU A 43 -26.62 6.23 -27.04
C GLU A 43 -26.48 4.82 -27.62
N ARG A 44 -25.25 4.49 -27.98
CA ARG A 44 -24.84 3.20 -28.55
C ARG A 44 -24.14 2.39 -27.47
N GLU A 45 -24.94 1.77 -26.62
CA GLU A 45 -24.42 1.00 -25.48
C GLU A 45 -24.13 -0.45 -25.90
N ASP A 46 -23.25 -1.12 -25.16
CA ASP A 46 -23.11 -2.57 -25.19
C ASP A 46 -24.44 -3.21 -24.80
N TRP A 47 -24.69 -4.42 -25.28
CA TRP A 47 -25.98 -5.04 -25.00
C TRP A 47 -25.93 -6.56 -24.88
N ILE A 48 -26.88 -7.06 -24.10
CA ILE A 48 -27.16 -8.47 -23.89
C ILE A 48 -28.60 -8.73 -24.31
N GLU A 49 -28.83 -9.83 -25.02
CA GLU A 49 -30.15 -10.35 -25.32
C GLU A 49 -30.44 -11.62 -24.50
N LEU A 50 -31.55 -11.59 -23.77
CA LEU A 50 -32.10 -12.75 -23.08
C LEU A 50 -33.24 -13.37 -23.91
N TYR A 51 -33.28 -14.70 -24.01
CA TYR A 51 -34.31 -15.44 -24.72
C TYR A 51 -35.06 -16.41 -23.81
N ASN A 52 -36.39 -16.41 -23.88
CA ASN A 52 -37.24 -17.37 -23.19
C ASN A 52 -37.50 -18.60 -24.06
N THR A 53 -36.94 -19.75 -23.67
CA THR A 53 -37.05 -21.01 -24.41
C THR A 53 -38.41 -21.71 -24.24
N SER A 54 -39.25 -21.22 -23.33
CA SER A 54 -40.52 -21.86 -22.96
C SER A 54 -41.73 -21.32 -23.73
N ALA A 55 -42.78 -22.14 -23.75
CA ALA A 55 -44.07 -21.80 -24.37
C ALA A 55 -44.95 -20.88 -23.49
N THR A 56 -44.44 -20.38 -22.37
CA THR A 56 -45.14 -19.48 -21.44
C THR A 56 -44.28 -18.26 -21.13
N ALA A 57 -44.88 -17.13 -20.76
CA ALA A 57 -44.11 -15.97 -20.32
C ALA A 57 -43.32 -16.29 -19.02
N VAL A 58 -42.14 -15.70 -18.88
CA VAL A 58 -41.29 -15.79 -17.68
C VAL A 58 -41.17 -14.41 -17.05
N ASP A 59 -41.45 -14.33 -15.76
CA ASP A 59 -41.20 -13.13 -14.95
C ASP A 59 -39.73 -13.10 -14.51
N LEU A 60 -39.04 -12.00 -14.80
CA LEU A 60 -37.64 -11.75 -14.41
C LEU A 60 -37.54 -10.93 -13.12
N THR A 61 -38.66 -10.55 -12.52
CA THR A 61 -38.65 -9.79 -11.25
C THR A 61 -37.86 -10.56 -10.18
N GLY A 62 -36.84 -9.92 -9.61
CA GLY A 62 -36.00 -10.54 -8.58
C GLY A 62 -34.78 -11.31 -9.11
N TYR A 63 -34.63 -11.44 -10.44
CA TYR A 63 -33.41 -12.01 -11.03
C TYR A 63 -32.26 -11.01 -10.92
N TYR A 64 -31.04 -11.47 -11.11
CA TYR A 64 -29.86 -10.61 -11.14
C TYR A 64 -29.08 -10.77 -12.45
N LEU A 65 -28.45 -9.67 -12.88
CA LEU A 65 -27.42 -9.66 -13.90
C LEU A 65 -26.08 -9.24 -13.28
N SER A 66 -25.00 -9.82 -13.78
CA SER A 66 -23.65 -9.46 -13.38
C SER A 66 -22.65 -9.64 -14.51
N ASP A 67 -21.63 -8.77 -14.51
CA ASP A 67 -20.39 -8.84 -15.28
C ASP A 67 -19.21 -9.47 -14.51
N ASN A 68 -19.40 -9.77 -13.22
CA ASN A 68 -18.35 -10.21 -12.30
C ASN A 68 -18.73 -11.53 -11.59
N ASP A 69 -17.92 -12.56 -11.77
CA ASP A 69 -18.13 -13.90 -11.19
C ASP A 69 -17.98 -13.96 -9.66
N ASN A 70 -17.33 -12.96 -9.06
CA ASN A 70 -17.24 -12.79 -7.61
C ASN A 70 -18.47 -12.08 -7.02
N ASN A 71 -19.34 -11.50 -7.86
CA ASN A 71 -20.57 -10.83 -7.44
C ASN A 71 -21.74 -11.23 -8.34
N LEU A 72 -22.32 -12.41 -8.06
CA LEU A 72 -23.42 -12.99 -8.86
C LEU A 72 -24.74 -12.20 -8.80
N THR A 73 -24.85 -11.22 -7.89
CA THR A 73 -26.07 -10.45 -7.61
C THR A 73 -25.87 -8.94 -7.83
N LYS A 74 -24.93 -8.55 -8.70
CA LYS A 74 -24.49 -7.16 -8.89
C LYS A 74 -25.63 -6.19 -9.24
N TRP A 75 -26.51 -6.55 -10.18
CA TRP A 75 -27.66 -5.73 -10.55
C TRP A 75 -28.98 -6.50 -10.46
N LEU A 76 -29.88 -6.05 -9.59
CA LEU A 76 -31.22 -6.60 -9.43
C LEU A 76 -32.12 -6.16 -10.59
N ILE A 77 -32.78 -7.09 -11.27
CA ILE A 77 -33.86 -6.79 -12.21
C ILE A 77 -35.12 -6.45 -11.39
N PRO A 78 -35.55 -5.17 -11.37
CA PRO A 78 -36.58 -4.74 -10.43
C PRO A 78 -37.99 -5.18 -10.88
N SER A 79 -38.21 -5.31 -12.19
CA SER A 79 -39.47 -5.84 -12.74
C SER A 79 -39.37 -6.17 -14.23
N GLY A 80 -40.24 -7.05 -14.70
CA GLY A 80 -40.53 -7.26 -16.12
C GLY A 80 -40.51 -8.74 -16.50
N SER A 81 -41.01 -9.05 -17.70
CA SER A 81 -41.18 -10.42 -18.16
C SER A 81 -40.76 -10.59 -19.61
N ILE A 82 -40.30 -11.78 -19.98
CA ILE A 82 -40.08 -12.18 -21.37
C ILE A 82 -41.28 -13.02 -21.84
N PRO A 83 -42.00 -12.64 -22.92
CA PRO A 83 -43.05 -13.47 -23.51
C PRO A 83 -42.56 -14.87 -23.90
N ALA A 84 -43.49 -15.80 -24.10
CA ALA A 84 -43.18 -17.14 -24.61
C ALA A 84 -42.43 -17.05 -25.96
N ASN A 85 -41.26 -17.68 -26.07
CA ASN A 85 -40.37 -17.55 -27.24
C ASN A 85 -40.01 -16.10 -27.60
N GLY A 86 -40.06 -15.19 -26.62
CA GLY A 86 -39.72 -13.77 -26.77
C GLY A 86 -38.28 -13.47 -26.37
N TYR A 87 -37.89 -12.22 -26.62
CA TYR A 87 -36.56 -11.68 -26.34
C TYR A 87 -36.64 -10.49 -25.39
N LYS A 88 -35.53 -10.19 -24.73
CA LYS A 88 -35.38 -9.00 -23.90
C LYS A 88 -33.96 -8.47 -24.01
N MET A 89 -33.84 -7.24 -24.53
CA MET A 89 -32.59 -6.50 -24.57
C MET A 89 -32.28 -5.83 -23.22
N VAL A 90 -31.00 -5.85 -22.90
CA VAL A 90 -30.36 -5.15 -21.78
C VAL A 90 -29.27 -4.27 -22.39
N TYR A 91 -29.29 -2.97 -22.12
CA TYR A 91 -28.27 -2.02 -22.59
C TYR A 91 -27.31 -1.75 -21.43
N CYS A 92 -26.11 -2.33 -21.47
CA CYS A 92 -25.12 -2.26 -20.40
C CYS A 92 -24.45 -0.88 -20.39
N SER A 93 -25.17 0.11 -19.85
CA SER A 93 -24.77 1.52 -19.92
C SER A 93 -24.10 2.04 -18.64
N GLY A 94 -24.15 1.30 -17.53
CA GLY A 94 -23.71 1.80 -16.22
C GLY A 94 -24.68 2.78 -15.54
N ARG A 95 -25.91 2.97 -16.04
CA ARG A 95 -26.84 4.01 -15.54
C ARG A 95 -27.67 3.59 -14.32
N ASP A 96 -27.61 2.31 -13.95
CA ASP A 96 -28.37 1.73 -12.82
C ASP A 96 -29.87 2.06 -12.79
N LEU A 97 -30.58 1.83 -13.90
CA LEU A 97 -32.00 2.18 -13.98
C LEU A 97 -32.80 1.28 -14.93
N VAL A 98 -34.12 1.46 -14.89
CA VAL A 98 -35.04 0.94 -15.91
C VAL A 98 -35.76 2.10 -16.57
N SER A 99 -35.47 2.35 -17.85
CA SER A 99 -36.08 3.41 -18.64
C SER A 99 -37.18 2.85 -19.52
N GLY A 100 -38.43 3.03 -19.11
CA GLY A 100 -39.59 2.44 -19.78
C GLY A 100 -39.51 0.91 -19.77
N THR A 101 -39.20 0.31 -20.94
CA THR A 101 -39.03 -1.15 -21.08
C THR A 101 -37.57 -1.57 -21.23
N GLN A 102 -36.60 -0.66 -21.16
CA GLN A 102 -35.17 -0.95 -21.34
C GLN A 102 -34.48 -1.13 -19.99
N TYR A 103 -33.62 -2.13 -19.91
CA TYR A 103 -32.80 -2.38 -18.73
C TYR A 103 -31.42 -1.75 -18.91
N HIS A 104 -30.98 -1.00 -17.90
CA HIS A 104 -29.69 -0.35 -17.84
C HIS A 104 -28.99 -0.71 -16.54
N PRO A 105 -28.20 -1.80 -16.50
CA PRO A 105 -27.47 -2.17 -15.29
C PRO A 105 -26.45 -1.09 -14.89
N ASN A 106 -25.94 -1.22 -13.66
CA ASN A 106 -24.87 -0.40 -13.10
C ASN A 106 -23.46 -0.78 -13.60
N PHE A 107 -23.37 -1.44 -14.76
CA PHE A 107 -22.11 -1.82 -15.39
C PHE A 107 -22.18 -1.73 -16.92
N LYS A 108 -21.00 -1.75 -17.54
CA LYS A 108 -20.76 -1.88 -18.99
C LYS A 108 -20.07 -3.22 -19.27
N LEU A 109 -19.86 -3.57 -20.53
CA LEU A 109 -19.13 -4.80 -20.89
C LEU A 109 -17.84 -4.44 -21.63
N THR A 110 -16.74 -5.01 -21.17
CA THR A 110 -15.43 -4.87 -21.82
C THR A 110 -15.02 -6.21 -22.42
N GLN A 111 -15.06 -6.34 -23.75
CA GLN A 111 -14.70 -7.62 -24.36
C GLN A 111 -13.22 -7.96 -24.16
N THR A 112 -12.34 -6.96 -24.14
CA THR A 112 -10.89 -7.19 -24.06
C THR A 112 -10.37 -7.52 -22.66
N GLU A 113 -11.19 -7.34 -21.62
CA GLU A 113 -10.87 -7.71 -20.24
C GLU A 113 -11.42 -9.10 -19.84
N GLY A 114 -12.27 -9.68 -20.69
CA GLY A 114 -12.83 -11.01 -20.45
C GLY A 114 -13.95 -11.04 -19.42
N ASP A 115 -14.75 -9.96 -19.40
CA ASP A 115 -15.94 -9.82 -18.57
C ASP A 115 -16.87 -11.04 -18.66
N TRP A 116 -17.63 -11.24 -17.59
CA TRP A 116 -18.68 -12.25 -17.57
C TRP A 116 -20.01 -11.65 -18.03
N ILE A 117 -20.94 -12.53 -18.40
CA ILE A 117 -22.36 -12.21 -18.46
C ILE A 117 -23.04 -13.33 -17.69
N ILE A 118 -23.64 -12.99 -16.55
CA ILE A 118 -24.20 -13.95 -15.60
C ILE A 118 -25.65 -13.58 -15.33
N LEU A 119 -26.55 -14.54 -15.53
CA LEU A 119 -27.95 -14.45 -15.17
C LEU A 119 -28.21 -15.34 -13.95
N THR A 120 -28.65 -14.73 -12.84
CA THR A 120 -28.84 -15.41 -11.56
C THR A 120 -30.30 -15.37 -11.12
N LEU A 121 -30.80 -16.49 -10.58
CA LEU A 121 -32.15 -16.59 -10.01
C LEU A 121 -32.27 -15.80 -8.68
N PRO A 122 -33.49 -15.46 -8.24
CA PRO A 122 -33.71 -14.77 -6.96
C PRO A 122 -33.17 -15.51 -5.72
N ASN A 123 -32.92 -16.81 -5.83
CA ASN A 123 -32.35 -17.63 -4.75
C ASN A 123 -30.81 -17.70 -4.78
N GLY A 124 -30.15 -16.94 -5.67
CA GLY A 124 -28.69 -16.89 -5.80
C GLY A 124 -28.08 -17.96 -6.71
N ASN A 125 -28.88 -18.88 -7.29
CA ASN A 125 -28.35 -19.88 -8.22
C ASN A 125 -28.15 -19.30 -9.62
N VAL A 126 -26.98 -19.51 -10.22
CA VAL A 126 -26.70 -19.14 -11.61
C VAL A 126 -27.60 -19.96 -12.55
N LEU A 127 -28.31 -19.26 -13.43
CA LEU A 127 -29.22 -19.83 -14.41
C LEU A 127 -28.53 -20.08 -15.75
N ASP A 128 -27.76 -19.09 -16.22
CA ASP A 128 -26.94 -19.16 -17.41
C ASP A 128 -25.77 -18.18 -17.28
N SER A 129 -24.65 -18.49 -17.89
CA SER A 129 -23.46 -17.64 -17.84
C SER A 129 -22.55 -17.87 -19.04
N ILE A 130 -21.88 -16.82 -19.50
CA ILE A 130 -20.81 -16.88 -20.49
C ILE A 130 -19.69 -15.93 -20.09
N GLN A 131 -18.44 -16.38 -20.24
CA GLN A 131 -17.28 -15.50 -20.21
C GLN A 131 -16.99 -15.00 -21.63
N ILE A 132 -16.72 -13.71 -21.77
CA ILE A 132 -16.35 -13.12 -23.04
C ILE A 132 -14.91 -13.54 -23.39
N VAL A 133 -14.78 -14.52 -24.29
CA VAL A 133 -13.49 -15.03 -24.77
C VAL A 133 -13.31 -14.85 -26.28
N HIS A 134 -14.29 -14.22 -26.93
CA HIS A 134 -14.37 -14.07 -28.37
C HIS A 134 -14.48 -12.59 -28.72
N MET A 135 -13.35 -12.00 -29.11
CA MET A 135 -13.30 -10.60 -29.56
C MET A 135 -14.01 -10.44 -30.89
N THR A 136 -14.78 -9.36 -31.01
CA THR A 136 -15.52 -8.95 -32.20
C THR A 136 -14.93 -7.68 -32.79
N LYS A 137 -15.07 -7.56 -34.11
CA LYS A 137 -14.83 -6.30 -34.81
C LYS A 137 -16.10 -5.44 -34.71
N GLY A 138 -15.96 -4.14 -34.99
CA GLY A 138 -17.07 -3.20 -35.00
C GLY A 138 -18.32 -3.74 -35.69
N ASP A 139 -19.47 -3.55 -35.04
CA ASP A 139 -20.81 -3.97 -35.43
C ASP A 139 -21.07 -5.48 -35.53
N HIS A 140 -20.18 -6.32 -34.98
CA HIS A 140 -20.43 -7.75 -34.84
C HIS A 140 -20.92 -8.09 -33.42
N SER A 141 -21.48 -9.29 -33.28
CA SER A 141 -21.98 -9.84 -32.02
C SER A 141 -21.64 -11.32 -31.89
N VAL A 142 -21.74 -11.84 -30.67
CA VAL A 142 -21.55 -13.26 -30.35
C VAL A 142 -22.86 -13.79 -29.77
N GLY A 143 -23.32 -14.91 -30.31
CA GLY A 143 -24.61 -15.48 -29.92
C GLY A 143 -24.67 -16.98 -30.10
N ARG A 144 -25.72 -17.59 -29.58
CA ARG A 144 -26.01 -19.01 -29.80
C ARG A 144 -26.33 -19.23 -31.30
N SER A 145 -25.85 -20.32 -31.90
CA SER A 145 -25.98 -20.55 -33.36
C SER A 145 -27.42 -20.49 -33.89
N THR A 146 -28.36 -20.91 -33.06
CA THR A 146 -29.80 -20.67 -33.13
C THR A 146 -30.31 -20.41 -31.71
N ASN A 147 -31.53 -19.89 -31.54
CA ASN A 147 -32.06 -19.55 -30.22
C ASN A 147 -31.94 -20.72 -29.22
N GLY A 148 -31.24 -20.49 -28.11
CA GLY A 148 -31.03 -21.51 -27.07
C GLY A 148 -30.13 -22.69 -27.47
N ALA A 149 -29.41 -22.63 -28.59
CA ALA A 149 -28.42 -23.63 -28.96
C ALA A 149 -27.23 -23.64 -27.98
N ILE A 150 -26.57 -24.79 -27.81
CA ILE A 150 -25.45 -24.91 -26.87
C ILE A 150 -24.16 -24.26 -27.38
N ASP A 151 -23.99 -24.14 -28.69
CA ASP A 151 -22.78 -23.60 -29.32
C ASP A 151 -22.89 -22.10 -29.59
N TRP A 152 -21.78 -21.40 -29.39
CA TRP A 152 -21.63 -19.97 -29.63
C TRP A 152 -20.92 -19.71 -30.95
N LYS A 153 -21.40 -18.70 -31.67
CA LYS A 153 -20.96 -18.32 -33.02
C LYS A 153 -20.91 -16.80 -33.16
N LEU A 154 -20.21 -16.36 -34.19
CA LEU A 154 -20.10 -14.97 -34.58
C LEU A 154 -21.27 -14.58 -35.49
N PHE A 155 -21.74 -13.35 -35.34
CA PHE A 155 -22.73 -12.74 -36.23
C PHE A 155 -22.14 -11.46 -36.81
N THR A 156 -22.02 -11.40 -38.14
CA THR A 156 -21.63 -10.17 -38.87
C THR A 156 -22.81 -9.23 -39.09
N THR A 157 -24.01 -9.69 -38.73
CA THR A 157 -25.25 -8.92 -38.76
C THR A 157 -26.00 -9.33 -37.50
N PRO A 158 -25.81 -8.60 -36.39
CA PRO A 158 -26.43 -8.93 -35.11
C PRO A 158 -27.96 -9.06 -35.23
N THR A 159 -28.57 -9.85 -34.34
CA THR A 159 -30.01 -10.14 -34.37
C THR A 159 -30.80 -9.61 -33.17
N PRO A 160 -30.66 -8.32 -32.77
CA PRO A 160 -31.31 -7.79 -31.58
C PRO A 160 -32.84 -7.83 -31.67
N ASN A 161 -33.48 -8.37 -30.63
CA ASN A 161 -34.91 -8.67 -30.53
C ASN A 161 -35.44 -9.60 -31.64
N ALA A 162 -34.60 -10.45 -32.22
CA ALA A 162 -34.97 -11.32 -33.34
C ALA A 162 -34.39 -12.72 -33.16
N ALA A 163 -34.82 -13.67 -34.00
CA ALA A 163 -34.26 -15.01 -33.96
C ALA A 163 -32.83 -15.00 -34.50
N ASN A 164 -31.92 -15.68 -33.79
CA ASN A 164 -30.53 -15.87 -34.22
C ASN A 164 -30.51 -16.58 -35.57
N THR A 165 -30.04 -15.85 -36.58
CA THR A 165 -29.88 -16.33 -37.96
C THR A 165 -28.61 -15.76 -38.56
N GLY A 166 -27.96 -16.49 -39.47
CA GLY A 166 -26.73 -16.03 -40.11
C GLY A 166 -25.45 -16.23 -39.29
N ALA A 167 -25.48 -17.11 -38.29
CA ALA A 167 -24.30 -17.52 -37.53
C ALA A 167 -23.17 -18.02 -38.45
N VAL A 168 -21.95 -17.56 -38.21
CA VAL A 168 -20.73 -17.97 -38.90
C VAL A 168 -19.65 -18.39 -37.92
N ASP A 169 -18.63 -19.11 -38.42
CA ASP A 169 -17.43 -19.41 -37.63
C ASP A 169 -16.66 -18.13 -37.32
N PHE A 170 -15.94 -18.14 -36.20
CA PHE A 170 -15.09 -17.02 -35.77
C PHE A 170 -13.96 -16.73 -36.78
N TYR A 171 -13.30 -15.59 -36.59
CA TYR A 171 -12.24 -15.13 -37.46
C TYR A 171 -11.09 -16.15 -37.60
N THR A 172 -10.45 -16.12 -38.77
CA THR A 172 -9.18 -16.81 -38.99
C THR A 172 -8.14 -16.33 -37.96
N ALA A 173 -7.26 -17.22 -37.50
CA ALA A 173 -6.22 -16.87 -36.54
C ALA A 173 -5.32 -15.72 -37.03
N THR A 174 -5.00 -14.79 -36.14
CA THR A 174 -4.14 -13.63 -36.43
C THR A 174 -2.70 -14.08 -36.77
N PRO A 175 -2.05 -13.51 -37.81
CA PRO A 175 -0.65 -13.79 -38.10
C PRO A 175 0.30 -13.40 -36.95
N VAL A 176 1.45 -14.05 -36.89
CA VAL A 176 2.50 -13.81 -35.88
C VAL A 176 3.81 -13.48 -36.59
N PHE A 177 4.52 -12.47 -36.09
CA PHE A 177 5.87 -12.12 -36.53
C PHE A 177 6.90 -12.85 -35.66
N ASP A 178 7.92 -13.45 -36.28
CA ASP A 178 8.99 -14.15 -35.56
C ASP A 178 9.93 -13.20 -34.81
N ILE A 179 10.16 -12.02 -35.37
CA ILE A 179 10.91 -10.90 -34.77
C ILE A 179 9.88 -9.89 -34.28
N ALA A 180 9.93 -9.54 -32.99
CA ALA A 180 9.07 -8.52 -32.43
C ALA A 180 9.29 -7.15 -33.12
N PRO A 181 8.26 -6.29 -33.22
CA PRO A 181 8.47 -4.88 -33.54
C PRO A 181 9.40 -4.21 -32.50
N GLY A 182 10.04 -3.10 -32.86
CA GLY A 182 10.97 -2.40 -31.97
C GLY A 182 12.14 -1.73 -32.68
N PHE A 183 13.20 -1.41 -31.92
CA PHE A 183 14.35 -0.63 -32.38
C PHE A 183 15.57 -1.51 -32.72
N TYR A 184 16.19 -1.24 -33.87
CA TYR A 184 17.28 -2.05 -34.41
C TYR A 184 18.39 -1.22 -35.06
N ALA A 185 19.64 -1.60 -34.82
CA ALA A 185 20.84 -1.01 -35.43
C ALA A 185 21.13 -1.48 -36.87
N GLY A 186 20.17 -2.16 -37.50
CA GLY A 186 20.35 -2.73 -38.83
C GLY A 186 19.08 -3.38 -39.36
N ALA A 187 19.09 -3.69 -40.67
CA ALA A 187 17.94 -4.27 -41.35
C ALA A 187 17.48 -5.59 -40.71
N GLN A 188 16.17 -5.77 -40.64
CA GLN A 188 15.53 -6.98 -40.11
C GLN A 188 14.93 -7.82 -41.23
N SER A 189 14.86 -9.14 -41.05
CA SER A 189 14.23 -10.07 -41.99
C SER A 189 13.14 -10.86 -41.27
N VAL A 190 11.90 -10.40 -41.38
CA VAL A 190 10.77 -10.89 -40.58
C VAL A 190 10.03 -12.03 -41.27
N THR A 191 9.92 -13.17 -40.60
CA THR A 191 9.06 -14.28 -40.99
C THR A 191 7.65 -14.09 -40.42
N ILE A 192 6.63 -14.33 -41.24
CA ILE A 192 5.23 -14.24 -40.84
C ILE A 192 4.63 -15.65 -40.86
N THR A 193 4.02 -16.05 -39.76
CA THR A 193 3.34 -17.34 -39.61
C THR A 193 1.87 -17.15 -39.25
N CYS A 194 1.04 -18.17 -39.44
CA CYS A 194 -0.36 -18.17 -39.01
C CYS A 194 -0.68 -19.54 -38.40
N PRO A 195 -1.35 -19.61 -37.24
CA PRO A 195 -1.79 -20.88 -36.66
C PRO A 195 -2.72 -21.68 -37.58
N ASP A 196 -3.52 -21.01 -38.41
CA ASP A 196 -4.29 -21.65 -39.48
C ASP A 196 -3.37 -21.91 -40.69
N VAL A 197 -2.88 -23.15 -40.79
CA VAL A 197 -2.01 -23.61 -41.88
C VAL A 197 -2.67 -23.59 -43.26
N THR A 198 -4.00 -23.46 -43.33
CA THR A 198 -4.74 -23.37 -44.59
C THR A 198 -4.94 -21.93 -45.06
N ALA A 199 -4.68 -20.95 -44.19
CA ALA A 199 -4.85 -19.55 -44.51
C ALA A 199 -3.72 -19.02 -45.41
N THR A 200 -4.09 -18.07 -46.29
CA THR A 200 -3.13 -17.28 -47.05
C THR A 200 -2.83 -15.98 -46.31
N ILE A 201 -1.55 -15.66 -46.16
CA ILE A 201 -1.11 -14.44 -45.45
C ILE A 201 -0.86 -13.33 -46.49
N ARG A 202 -1.43 -12.15 -46.23
CA ARG A 202 -1.19 -10.92 -47.01
C ARG A 202 -0.58 -9.86 -46.11
N TYR A 203 0.33 -9.07 -46.65
CA TYR A 203 1.01 -8.02 -45.87
C TYR A 203 1.18 -6.72 -46.67
N THR A 204 1.43 -5.65 -45.93
CA THR A 204 1.72 -4.29 -46.42
C THR A 204 2.86 -3.68 -45.61
N THR A 205 3.57 -2.74 -46.22
CA THR A 205 4.70 -2.00 -45.62
C THR A 205 4.55 -0.48 -45.77
N ASP A 206 3.39 -0.04 -46.25
CA ASP A 206 3.04 1.37 -46.49
C ASP A 206 2.04 1.91 -45.45
N GLY A 207 1.73 1.09 -44.42
CA GLY A 207 0.76 1.40 -43.37
C GLY A 207 -0.70 1.16 -43.75
N SER A 208 -1.03 0.76 -44.99
CA SER A 208 -2.38 0.38 -45.37
C SER A 208 -2.81 -0.94 -44.73
N VAL A 209 -4.11 -1.10 -44.46
CA VAL A 209 -4.63 -2.37 -43.93
C VAL A 209 -4.56 -3.45 -45.02
N PRO A 210 -3.96 -4.64 -44.76
CA PRO A 210 -3.86 -5.69 -45.77
C PRO A 210 -5.24 -6.17 -46.25
N THR A 211 -5.38 -6.28 -47.57
CA THR A 211 -6.56 -6.84 -48.24
C THR A 211 -6.19 -8.12 -48.98
N ALA A 212 -7.19 -8.84 -49.51
CA ALA A 212 -6.94 -10.00 -50.37
C ALA A 212 -6.13 -9.66 -51.65
N ALA A 213 -6.07 -8.38 -52.04
CA ALA A 213 -5.30 -7.88 -53.17
C ALA A 213 -3.86 -7.43 -52.80
N SER A 214 -3.55 -7.32 -51.50
CA SER A 214 -2.22 -6.93 -51.03
C SER A 214 -1.17 -8.01 -51.34
N THR A 215 0.11 -7.71 -51.08
CA THR A 215 1.22 -8.62 -51.38
C THR A 215 1.04 -9.97 -50.69
N LEU A 216 1.11 -11.06 -51.46
CA LEU A 216 1.10 -12.43 -50.92
C LEU A 216 2.42 -12.71 -50.21
N TYR A 217 2.36 -13.19 -48.97
CA TYR A 217 3.54 -13.62 -48.25
C TYR A 217 4.12 -14.89 -48.90
N ALA A 218 5.37 -14.81 -49.37
CA ALA A 218 6.06 -15.90 -50.06
C ALA A 218 7.45 -16.23 -49.47
N GLY A 219 7.89 -15.49 -48.45
CA GLY A 219 9.18 -15.60 -47.78
C GLY A 219 9.41 -14.41 -46.85
N PRO A 220 10.48 -14.41 -46.05
CA PRO A 220 10.77 -13.35 -45.09
C PRO A 220 10.75 -11.93 -45.70
N VAL A 221 10.15 -10.98 -44.98
CA VAL A 221 10.04 -9.58 -45.38
C VAL A 221 11.28 -8.83 -44.91
N ASN A 222 12.06 -8.30 -45.86
CA ASN A 222 13.25 -7.51 -45.56
C ASN A 222 12.88 -6.05 -45.25
N ILE A 223 13.16 -5.61 -44.03
CA ILE A 223 12.91 -4.26 -43.52
C ILE A 223 14.26 -3.55 -43.35
N ALA A 224 14.59 -2.68 -44.31
CA ALA A 224 15.90 -2.01 -44.35
C ALA A 224 15.90 -0.56 -43.82
N ALA A 225 14.72 -0.01 -43.55
CA ALA A 225 14.51 1.33 -43.01
C ALA A 225 13.26 1.29 -42.11
N THR A 226 13.03 2.33 -41.31
CA THR A 226 11.86 2.40 -40.43
C THR A 226 10.57 2.14 -41.20
N THR A 227 9.84 1.09 -40.82
CA THR A 227 8.70 0.57 -41.58
C THR A 227 7.64 0.00 -40.66
N VAL A 228 6.37 0.29 -40.94
CA VAL A 228 5.24 -0.39 -40.30
C VAL A 228 4.91 -1.64 -41.11
N LEU A 229 5.09 -2.82 -40.54
CA LEU A 229 4.66 -4.09 -41.14
C LEU A 229 3.26 -4.43 -40.64
N ARG A 230 2.32 -4.65 -41.57
CA ARG A 230 0.95 -5.08 -41.24
C ARG A 230 0.63 -6.36 -42.00
N ALA A 231 -0.01 -7.34 -41.34
CA ALA A 231 -0.38 -8.62 -41.93
C ALA A 231 -1.78 -9.09 -41.52
N ARG A 232 -2.47 -9.78 -42.44
CA ARG A 232 -3.75 -10.48 -42.20
C ARG A 232 -3.76 -11.86 -42.85
N ALA A 233 -4.49 -12.78 -42.24
CA ALA A 233 -4.74 -14.12 -42.75
C ALA A 233 -6.13 -14.23 -43.39
N PHE A 234 -6.20 -14.91 -44.53
CA PHE A 234 -7.41 -15.13 -45.33
C PHE A 234 -7.61 -16.63 -45.56
N SER A 235 -8.70 -17.18 -45.03
CA SER A 235 -9.10 -18.58 -45.18
C SER A 235 -10.54 -18.68 -45.69
N ALA A 236 -11.20 -19.84 -45.49
CA ALA A 236 -12.64 -19.97 -45.70
C ALA A 236 -13.47 -19.22 -44.63
N ASN A 237 -12.90 -18.99 -43.44
CA ASN A 237 -13.53 -18.21 -42.38
C ASN A 237 -13.35 -16.70 -42.63
N LEU A 238 -13.98 -15.87 -41.79
CA LEU A 238 -13.77 -14.43 -41.86
C LEU A 238 -12.30 -14.06 -41.67
N THR A 239 -11.90 -12.95 -42.28
CA THR A 239 -10.52 -12.43 -42.21
C THR A 239 -10.10 -12.19 -40.76
N SER A 240 -8.86 -12.55 -40.43
CA SER A 240 -8.26 -12.34 -39.10
C SER A 240 -8.27 -10.87 -38.66
N PHE A 241 -7.96 -10.61 -37.40
CA PHE A 241 -7.48 -9.30 -36.95
C PHE A 241 -6.16 -8.95 -37.66
N THR A 242 -5.80 -7.66 -37.67
CA THR A 242 -4.53 -7.21 -38.24
C THR A 242 -3.43 -7.40 -37.21
N GLN A 243 -2.36 -8.11 -37.58
CA GLN A 243 -1.10 -8.00 -36.85
C GLN A 243 -0.32 -6.81 -37.41
N SER A 244 -0.04 -5.83 -36.58
CA SER A 244 0.70 -4.62 -36.96
C SER A 244 1.89 -4.41 -36.01
N GLY A 245 2.94 -3.77 -36.51
CA GLY A 245 4.06 -3.34 -35.68
C GLY A 245 5.11 -2.56 -36.45
N THR A 246 5.74 -1.60 -35.76
CA THR A 246 6.78 -0.75 -36.34
C THR A 246 8.17 -1.27 -36.02
N TYR A 247 9.00 -1.36 -37.05
CA TYR A 247 10.42 -1.68 -36.94
C TYR A 247 11.21 -0.40 -37.19
N PHE A 248 11.81 0.16 -36.15
CA PHE A 248 12.63 1.36 -36.19
C PHE A 248 14.08 0.98 -36.52
N ILE A 249 14.59 1.44 -37.66
CA ILE A 249 15.91 1.02 -38.16
C ILE A 249 16.86 2.20 -38.16
N ASN A 250 17.97 2.09 -37.41
CA ASN A 250 19.01 3.12 -37.30
C ASN A 250 18.50 4.48 -36.84
N VAL A 251 17.52 4.49 -35.93
CA VAL A 251 17.02 5.70 -35.28
C VAL A 251 17.13 5.54 -33.77
N ASN A 252 17.32 6.66 -33.08
CA ASN A 252 17.37 6.74 -31.63
C ASN A 252 16.79 8.10 -31.24
N HIS A 253 15.92 8.10 -30.24
CA HIS A 253 15.27 9.31 -29.71
C HIS A 253 15.53 9.39 -28.22
N THR A 254 15.55 10.62 -27.68
CA THR A 254 15.69 10.86 -26.23
C THR A 254 14.35 11.04 -25.52
N VAL A 255 13.25 10.88 -26.27
CA VAL A 255 11.87 11.03 -25.82
C VAL A 255 11.06 9.81 -26.30
N PRO A 256 9.89 9.53 -25.69
CA PRO A 256 8.97 8.52 -26.17
C PRO A 256 8.65 8.64 -27.67
N VAL A 257 8.36 7.50 -28.30
CA VAL A 257 8.05 7.42 -29.73
C VAL A 257 6.65 6.89 -29.94
N VAL A 258 5.84 7.67 -30.63
CA VAL A 258 4.49 7.28 -31.06
C VAL A 258 4.54 6.88 -32.53
N SER A 259 4.10 5.66 -32.84
CA SER A 259 3.95 5.20 -34.22
C SER A 259 2.48 5.05 -34.58
N VAL A 260 2.04 5.74 -35.63
CA VAL A 260 0.68 5.64 -36.15
C VAL A 260 0.68 5.13 -37.58
N ALA A 261 -0.32 4.30 -37.92
CA ALA A 261 -0.43 3.79 -39.28
C ALA A 261 -1.87 3.71 -39.81
N GLY A 262 -1.99 4.17 -41.05
CA GLY A 262 -3.19 4.13 -41.87
C GLY A 262 -2.90 4.86 -43.18
N ALA A 263 -3.11 4.19 -44.32
CA ALA A 263 -2.88 4.75 -45.64
C ALA A 263 -4.08 4.54 -46.56
N GLY A 264 -4.24 5.44 -47.55
CA GLY A 264 -5.39 5.50 -48.45
C GLY A 264 -6.36 6.63 -48.11
N GLY A 265 -7.42 6.79 -48.91
CA GLY A 265 -8.47 7.78 -48.61
C GLY A 265 -9.29 7.37 -47.39
N GLY A 266 -9.56 8.31 -46.48
CA GLY A 266 -10.28 8.02 -45.23
C GLY A 266 -9.44 7.28 -44.20
N SER A 267 -8.12 7.47 -44.19
CA SER A 267 -7.15 6.88 -43.26
C SER A 267 -6.50 7.94 -42.36
N VAL A 268 -5.71 7.50 -41.37
CA VAL A 268 -4.89 8.37 -40.51
C VAL A 268 -4.00 9.30 -41.35
N ALA A 269 -3.37 8.81 -42.41
CA ALA A 269 -2.59 9.67 -43.30
C ALA A 269 -3.43 10.74 -44.01
N SER A 270 -4.68 10.44 -44.37
CA SER A 270 -5.56 11.46 -44.94
C SER A 270 -6.02 12.50 -43.92
N LEU A 271 -6.22 12.09 -42.66
CA LEU A 271 -6.49 12.99 -41.55
C LEU A 271 -5.34 13.98 -41.36
N LEU A 272 -4.12 13.47 -41.21
CA LEU A 272 -2.92 14.31 -41.01
C LEU A 272 -2.54 15.12 -42.27
N ALA A 273 -3.02 14.72 -43.45
CA ALA A 273 -2.94 15.51 -44.67
C ALA A 273 -4.04 16.60 -44.79
N GLY A 274 -4.89 16.78 -43.78
CA GLY A 274 -5.88 17.86 -43.72
C GLY A 274 -7.29 17.48 -44.19
N THR A 275 -7.59 16.19 -44.37
CA THR A 275 -8.97 15.74 -44.65
C THR A 275 -9.68 15.43 -43.34
N GLN A 276 -10.82 16.09 -43.07
CA GLN A 276 -11.59 15.80 -41.86
C GLN A 276 -12.32 14.46 -41.99
N VAL A 277 -11.74 13.42 -41.39
CA VAL A 277 -12.25 12.05 -41.31
C VAL A 277 -12.02 11.51 -39.91
N THR A 278 -12.75 10.48 -39.49
CA THR A 278 -12.55 9.78 -38.21
C THR A 278 -12.09 8.34 -38.46
N PRO A 279 -10.84 8.13 -38.94
CA PRO A 279 -10.39 6.83 -39.39
C PRO A 279 -10.06 5.91 -38.20
N GLN A 280 -10.34 4.62 -38.37
CA GLN A 280 -9.67 3.60 -37.58
C GLN A 280 -8.21 3.47 -38.07
N GLY A 281 -7.27 3.34 -37.15
CA GLY A 281 -5.87 3.14 -37.47
C GLY A 281 -5.10 2.42 -36.37
N PHE A 282 -3.83 2.15 -36.65
CA PHE A 282 -2.90 1.52 -35.73
C PHE A 282 -2.15 2.58 -34.93
N PHE A 283 -1.91 2.30 -33.65
CA PHE A 283 -1.14 3.12 -32.71
C PHE A 283 -0.18 2.25 -31.90
N GLU A 284 1.04 2.71 -31.71
CA GLU A 284 2.00 2.20 -30.73
C GLU A 284 2.63 3.37 -29.97
N LEU A 285 2.81 3.21 -28.67
CA LEU A 285 3.60 4.08 -27.82
C LEU A 285 4.80 3.30 -27.28
N TRP A 286 5.97 3.87 -27.44
CA TRP A 286 7.25 3.36 -26.96
C TRP A 286 7.86 4.35 -25.99
N GLU A 287 8.38 3.86 -24.88
CA GLU A 287 9.14 4.64 -23.90
C GLU A 287 10.47 5.14 -24.48
N ASP A 288 11.09 6.13 -23.82
CA ASP A 288 12.40 6.65 -24.18
C ASP A 288 13.52 5.60 -24.04
N ASP A 289 13.32 4.60 -23.18
CA ASP A 289 14.16 3.40 -23.06
C ASP A 289 13.89 2.33 -24.14
N GLN A 290 13.02 2.62 -25.11
CA GLN A 290 12.63 1.76 -26.23
C GLN A 290 11.77 0.55 -25.85
N THR A 291 11.23 0.49 -24.63
CA THR A 291 10.22 -0.50 -24.25
C THR A 291 8.84 -0.12 -24.81
N LEU A 292 8.00 -1.13 -25.10
CA LEU A 292 6.65 -0.89 -25.60
C LEU A 292 5.72 -0.61 -24.42
N ALA A 293 5.18 0.61 -24.36
CA ALA A 293 4.19 1.01 -23.36
C ALA A 293 2.78 0.50 -23.71
N GLY A 294 2.39 0.63 -24.98
CA GLY A 294 1.05 0.22 -25.40
C GLY A 294 0.89 0.19 -26.91
N LYS A 295 -0.06 -0.63 -27.39
CA LYS A 295 -0.43 -0.67 -28.81
C LYS A 295 -1.86 -1.12 -29.00
N GLY A 296 -2.48 -0.72 -30.10
CA GLY A 296 -3.82 -1.14 -30.46
C GLY A 296 -4.25 -0.63 -31.83
N GLU A 297 -5.50 -0.93 -32.20
CA GLU A 297 -6.18 -0.19 -33.26
C GLU A 297 -7.33 0.60 -32.66
N GLY A 298 -7.37 1.89 -32.94
CA GLY A 298 -8.30 2.83 -32.35
C GLY A 298 -8.81 3.85 -33.37
N GLU A 299 -9.69 4.72 -32.91
CA GLU A 299 -10.23 5.82 -33.68
C GLU A 299 -9.32 7.04 -33.57
N PHE A 300 -9.09 7.72 -34.69
CA PHE A 300 -8.39 8.99 -34.74
C PHE A 300 -9.37 10.07 -35.14
N ASN A 301 -9.21 11.27 -34.59
CA ASN A 301 -9.96 12.43 -35.04
C ASN A 301 -9.09 13.70 -34.99
N LYS A 302 -9.67 14.82 -35.45
CA LYS A 302 -9.02 16.13 -35.46
C LYS A 302 -8.90 16.68 -34.03
N HIS A 303 -7.68 17.05 -33.64
CA HIS A 303 -7.43 17.89 -32.46
C HIS A 303 -7.01 19.30 -32.89
N GLY A 304 -7.57 20.31 -32.23
CA GLY A 304 -7.32 21.73 -32.51
C GLY A 304 -8.24 22.34 -33.57
N ASN A 305 -8.31 23.67 -33.59
CA ASN A 305 -9.08 24.43 -34.58
C ASN A 305 -8.17 25.17 -35.56
N ASP A 306 -7.64 26.32 -35.16
CA ASP A 306 -6.84 27.20 -36.03
C ASP A 306 -5.50 26.56 -36.38
N SER A 307 -4.86 25.91 -35.40
CA SER A 307 -3.62 25.15 -35.57
C SER A 307 -3.73 23.99 -36.55
N TRP A 308 -4.95 23.53 -36.87
CA TRP A 308 -5.17 22.48 -37.86
C TRP A 308 -5.04 22.96 -39.32
N ALA A 309 -4.93 24.27 -39.51
CA ALA A 309 -4.56 24.87 -40.79
C ALA A 309 -3.10 24.59 -41.17
N TYR A 310 -2.22 24.34 -40.18
CA TYR A 310 -0.81 24.01 -40.41
C TYR A 310 -0.65 22.59 -40.99
N ASP A 311 0.48 22.33 -41.65
CA ASP A 311 0.72 21.02 -42.26
C ASP A 311 1.05 19.93 -41.22
N GLN A 312 1.62 20.32 -40.07
CA GLN A 312 1.74 19.46 -38.90
C GLN A 312 0.49 19.61 -38.03
N ARG A 313 -0.34 18.56 -37.98
CA ARG A 313 -1.69 18.61 -37.40
C ARG A 313 -1.79 17.77 -36.14
N GLY A 314 -2.45 18.31 -35.12
CA GLY A 314 -2.84 17.56 -33.93
C GLY A 314 -3.98 16.57 -34.21
N PHE A 315 -4.01 15.51 -33.41
CA PHE A 315 -5.07 14.49 -33.45
C PHE A 315 -5.33 13.92 -32.06
N ASP A 316 -6.57 13.52 -31.81
CA ASP A 316 -6.86 12.66 -30.66
C ASP A 316 -6.76 11.20 -31.12
N TYR A 317 -6.24 10.35 -30.25
CA TYR A 317 -6.29 8.91 -30.38
C TYR A 317 -7.20 8.33 -29.31
N ILE A 318 -8.14 7.49 -29.72
CA ILE A 318 -9.18 6.92 -28.88
C ILE A 318 -9.14 5.41 -29.01
N MET A 319 -8.86 4.72 -27.91
CA MET A 319 -9.03 3.27 -27.86
C MET A 319 -10.50 2.92 -27.70
N ARG A 320 -10.90 1.89 -28.44
CA ARG A 320 -12.29 1.48 -28.63
C ARG A 320 -12.33 -0.02 -28.43
N ASP A 321 -12.87 -0.45 -27.29
CA ASP A 321 -13.15 -1.87 -27.03
C ASP A 321 -13.95 -2.46 -28.20
N GLU A 322 -14.82 -1.65 -28.83
CA GLU A 322 -15.66 -2.02 -29.95
C GLU A 322 -14.90 -2.55 -31.17
N PHE A 323 -13.59 -2.24 -31.30
CA PHE A 323 -12.74 -2.79 -32.35
C PHE A 323 -12.12 -4.15 -32.01
N GLY A 324 -12.19 -4.61 -30.76
CA GLY A 324 -11.74 -5.92 -30.29
C GLY A 324 -10.22 -6.09 -30.19
N TYR A 325 -9.48 -4.98 -30.08
CA TYR A 325 -8.02 -5.01 -29.87
C TYR A 325 -7.65 -4.71 -28.41
N ASN A 326 -8.25 -3.65 -27.85
CA ASN A 326 -8.10 -3.19 -26.47
C ASN A 326 -9.13 -2.10 -26.15
N ASN A 327 -9.35 -1.87 -24.86
CA ASN A 327 -10.24 -0.85 -24.30
C ASN A 327 -9.50 0.46 -23.93
N ASP A 328 -8.26 0.35 -23.46
CA ASP A 328 -7.43 1.48 -23.07
C ASP A 328 -5.92 1.21 -23.25
N ILE A 329 -5.12 2.26 -23.04
CA ILE A 329 -3.67 2.14 -22.87
C ILE A 329 -3.39 1.92 -21.38
N SER A 330 -3.19 0.66 -21.00
CA SER A 330 -2.87 0.28 -19.62
C SER A 330 -1.37 0.43 -19.33
N HIS A 331 -0.93 1.68 -19.23
CA HIS A 331 0.44 2.05 -18.88
C HIS A 331 0.49 3.43 -18.24
N GLN A 332 1.37 3.63 -17.24
CA GLN A 332 1.62 4.94 -16.63
C GLN A 332 2.39 5.86 -17.58
N ILE A 333 1.67 6.55 -18.46
CA ILE A 333 2.26 7.41 -19.49
C ILE A 333 2.93 8.64 -18.87
N PHE A 334 2.37 9.21 -17.82
CA PHE A 334 2.87 10.42 -17.17
C PHE A 334 3.47 10.07 -15.80
N PRO A 335 4.81 10.04 -15.66
CA PRO A 335 5.47 9.63 -14.43
C PRO A 335 5.11 10.49 -13.21
N GLU A 336 4.65 11.72 -13.43
CA GLU A 336 4.27 12.68 -12.39
C GLU A 336 2.90 12.38 -11.76
N THR A 337 2.12 11.49 -12.38
CA THR A 337 0.77 11.13 -11.94
C THR A 337 0.69 9.62 -11.71
N PRO A 338 -0.11 9.13 -10.75
CA PRO A 338 -0.29 7.70 -10.54
C PRO A 338 -1.20 7.05 -11.59
N ARG A 339 -1.73 7.80 -12.56
CA ARG A 339 -2.68 7.31 -13.56
C ARG A 339 -2.01 6.38 -14.56
N ASP A 340 -2.59 5.21 -14.73
CA ASP A 340 -2.03 4.11 -15.51
C ASP A 340 -2.95 3.55 -16.58
N ASN A 341 -4.12 4.15 -16.80
CA ASN A 341 -5.06 3.74 -17.84
C ASN A 341 -5.62 4.97 -18.56
N PHE A 342 -5.65 4.91 -19.90
CA PHE A 342 -6.07 6.03 -20.75
C PHE A 342 -6.92 5.53 -21.93
N GLN A 343 -8.20 5.91 -21.97
CA GLN A 343 -9.03 5.63 -23.15
C GLN A 343 -8.69 6.57 -24.31
N ARG A 344 -8.30 7.82 -23.98
CA ARG A 344 -8.04 8.86 -24.97
C ARG A 344 -6.78 9.65 -24.64
N LEU A 345 -6.00 9.93 -25.68
CA LEU A 345 -4.84 10.81 -25.61
C LEU A 345 -4.90 11.88 -26.68
N ILE A 346 -4.39 13.05 -26.34
CA ILE A 346 -4.17 14.15 -27.28
C ILE A 346 -2.71 14.06 -27.77
N LEU A 347 -2.51 14.11 -29.08
CA LEU A 347 -1.20 14.32 -29.69
C LEU A 347 -1.19 15.69 -30.34
N LYS A 348 -0.56 16.66 -29.67
CA LYS A 348 -0.57 18.08 -30.04
C LYS A 348 0.84 18.50 -30.49
N PRO A 349 1.01 19.21 -31.63
CA PRO A 349 2.31 19.73 -32.04
C PRO A 349 2.45 21.22 -31.71
N GLY A 350 2.28 21.59 -30.43
CA GLY A 350 2.40 22.98 -29.97
C GLY A 350 1.26 23.95 -30.34
N ALA A 351 0.16 23.47 -30.95
CA ALA A 351 -0.95 24.29 -31.49
C ALA A 351 -0.51 25.59 -32.18
N SER A 352 -0.86 26.78 -31.68
CA SER A 352 -0.52 28.06 -32.28
C SER A 352 0.89 28.52 -31.89
N ASP A 353 1.58 27.81 -31.01
CA ASP A 353 3.02 27.93 -30.75
C ASP A 353 3.85 27.00 -31.67
N ASN A 354 3.22 26.36 -32.67
CA ASN A 354 3.85 25.39 -33.55
C ASN A 354 4.94 26.01 -34.44
N PHE A 355 6.20 25.76 -34.08
CA PHE A 355 7.36 25.99 -34.96
C PHE A 355 7.40 25.01 -36.14
N PRO A 356 7.67 25.43 -37.40
CA PRO A 356 8.00 26.78 -37.85
C PRO A 356 6.79 27.56 -38.40
N PHE A 357 5.57 27.03 -38.24
CA PHE A 357 4.40 27.54 -38.95
C PHE A 357 3.91 28.88 -38.41
N GLU A 358 3.91 29.04 -37.08
CA GLU A 358 3.59 30.32 -36.47
C GLU A 358 4.85 31.16 -36.22
N THR A 359 4.76 32.46 -36.48
CA THR A 359 5.89 33.37 -36.32
C THR A 359 6.21 33.52 -34.84
N GLY A 360 7.44 33.26 -34.42
CA GLY A 360 7.83 33.30 -33.01
C GLY A 360 7.49 32.03 -32.22
N GLY A 361 6.97 30.98 -32.87
CA GLY A 361 6.63 29.72 -32.22
C GLY A 361 7.84 29.04 -31.56
N ALA A 362 7.73 28.75 -30.27
CA ALA A 362 8.73 28.07 -29.44
C ALA A 362 8.44 26.56 -29.28
N HIS A 363 7.27 26.09 -29.73
CA HIS A 363 6.83 24.70 -29.67
C HIS A 363 6.72 24.14 -28.24
N ILE A 364 6.44 24.98 -27.24
CA ILE A 364 6.43 24.58 -25.81
C ILE A 364 5.46 25.37 -24.90
N ARG A 365 4.97 26.56 -25.29
CA ARG A 365 4.27 27.49 -24.37
C ARG A 365 3.10 26.86 -23.62
N ASP A 366 2.23 26.14 -24.33
CA ASP A 366 1.07 25.49 -23.71
C ASP A 366 1.48 24.46 -22.65
N ALA A 367 2.41 23.56 -22.98
CA ALA A 367 2.98 22.60 -22.03
C ALA A 367 3.60 23.28 -20.81
N PHE A 368 4.36 24.35 -21.06
CA PHE A 368 5.08 25.08 -20.04
C PHE A 368 4.12 25.68 -19.01
N ILE A 369 3.05 26.35 -19.44
CA ILE A 369 2.09 26.96 -18.51
C ILE A 369 1.30 25.92 -17.71
N HIS A 370 0.87 24.83 -18.36
CA HIS A 370 0.21 23.73 -17.66
C HIS A 370 1.12 23.10 -16.60
N THR A 371 2.38 22.82 -16.95
CA THR A 371 3.36 22.24 -16.03
C THR A 371 3.66 23.20 -14.89
N LEU A 372 3.79 24.50 -15.18
CA LEU A 372 4.01 25.55 -14.19
C LEU A 372 2.87 25.63 -13.17
N SER A 373 1.62 25.60 -13.64
CA SER A 373 0.42 25.54 -12.78
C SER A 373 0.44 24.32 -11.85
N GLN A 374 0.77 23.14 -12.39
CA GLN A 374 0.88 21.90 -11.61
C GLN A 374 1.99 22.00 -10.55
N LYS A 375 3.17 22.52 -10.89
CA LYS A 375 4.28 22.67 -9.93
C LYS A 375 3.98 23.69 -8.85
N ALA A 376 3.18 24.71 -9.16
CA ALA A 376 2.75 25.74 -8.23
C ALA A 376 1.55 25.31 -7.34
N ASP A 377 1.04 24.08 -7.48
CA ASP A 377 -0.18 23.58 -6.80
C ASP A 377 -1.36 24.56 -6.92
N MET A 378 -1.52 25.13 -8.11
CA MET A 378 -2.66 26.01 -8.38
C MET A 378 -3.96 25.20 -8.35
N LYS A 379 -5.05 25.82 -7.91
CA LYS A 379 -6.36 25.16 -7.77
C LYS A 379 -7.07 25.02 -9.10
N LEU A 380 -6.36 24.54 -10.12
CA LEU A 380 -6.85 24.34 -11.49
C LEU A 380 -6.87 22.85 -11.82
N ASP A 381 -7.39 22.51 -12.99
CA ASP A 381 -7.16 21.20 -13.59
C ASP A 381 -6.38 21.39 -14.88
N GLU A 382 -5.27 20.68 -14.99
CA GLU A 382 -4.30 20.82 -16.06
C GLU A 382 -4.20 19.56 -16.91
N ARG A 383 -3.74 19.75 -18.15
CA ARG A 383 -3.35 18.68 -19.04
C ARG A 383 -1.88 18.37 -18.80
N THR A 384 -1.59 17.25 -18.13
CA THR A 384 -0.22 16.78 -17.95
C THR A 384 0.46 16.59 -19.30
N TRP A 385 1.76 16.91 -19.36
CA TRP A 385 2.54 16.95 -20.58
C TRP A 385 3.64 15.88 -20.59
N ARG A 386 3.84 15.27 -21.76
CA ARG A 386 5.03 14.47 -22.05
C ARG A 386 5.46 14.66 -23.50
N PRO A 387 6.71 15.04 -23.80
CA PRO A 387 7.16 15.20 -25.18
C PRO A 387 7.31 13.83 -25.87
N CYS A 388 7.10 13.79 -27.18
CA CYS A 388 7.29 12.58 -27.98
C CYS A 388 7.67 12.89 -29.43
N VAL A 389 8.17 11.88 -30.14
CA VAL A 389 8.30 11.91 -31.60
C VAL A 389 7.20 11.06 -32.23
N VAL A 390 6.51 11.60 -33.23
CA VAL A 390 5.52 10.84 -34.00
C VAL A 390 6.13 10.30 -35.30
N TYR A 391 5.81 9.06 -35.63
CA TYR A 391 6.00 8.44 -36.94
C TYR A 391 4.67 8.14 -37.60
N LEU A 392 4.48 8.56 -38.86
CA LEU A 392 3.32 8.20 -39.68
C LEU A 392 3.74 7.22 -40.77
N ASN A 393 3.18 6.00 -40.76
CA ASN A 393 3.50 4.95 -41.74
C ASN A 393 5.02 4.71 -41.91
N GLY A 394 5.77 4.79 -40.80
CA GLY A 394 7.22 4.58 -40.76
C GLY A 394 8.06 5.80 -41.16
N GLN A 395 7.42 6.93 -41.48
CA GLN A 395 8.11 8.20 -41.75
C GLN A 395 8.14 9.08 -40.50
N TYR A 396 9.29 9.67 -40.20
CA TYR A 396 9.40 10.68 -39.13
C TYR A 396 8.43 11.84 -39.42
N TRP A 397 7.57 12.14 -38.45
CA TRP A 397 6.51 13.13 -38.59
C TRP A 397 6.73 14.38 -37.74
N GLY A 398 7.62 14.35 -36.75
CA GLY A 398 8.00 15.53 -35.97
C GLY A 398 7.83 15.36 -34.47
N VAL A 399 8.20 16.42 -33.75
CA VAL A 399 8.00 16.55 -32.30
C VAL A 399 6.53 16.88 -32.03
N TYR A 400 5.96 16.19 -31.06
CA TYR A 400 4.61 16.36 -30.53
C TYR A 400 4.70 16.27 -29.00
N GLU A 401 3.59 16.53 -28.35
CA GLU A 401 3.34 16.28 -26.95
C GLU A 401 2.14 15.35 -26.82
N ILE A 402 2.28 14.37 -25.92
CA ILE A 402 1.18 13.55 -25.41
C ILE A 402 0.55 14.33 -24.27
N ARG A 403 -0.77 14.53 -24.30
CA ARG A 403 -1.50 15.23 -23.25
C ARG A 403 -2.70 14.44 -22.77
N GLU A 404 -2.94 14.54 -21.46
CA GLU A 404 -4.23 14.16 -20.89
C GLU A 404 -5.34 15.09 -21.38
N LYS A 405 -6.57 14.56 -21.41
CA LYS A 405 -7.76 15.31 -21.78
C LYS A 405 -8.58 15.66 -20.52
N ALA A 406 -8.24 16.78 -19.88
CA ALA A 406 -8.90 17.26 -18.66
C ALA A 406 -10.41 17.56 -18.82
N ASP A 407 -10.89 17.70 -20.07
CA ASP A 407 -12.30 17.88 -20.43
C ASP A 407 -13.00 16.57 -20.84
N ASP A 408 -12.47 15.42 -20.41
CA ASP A 408 -13.07 14.10 -20.60
C ASP A 408 -13.52 13.49 -19.27
N ALA A 409 -14.58 12.70 -19.30
CA ALA A 409 -15.10 12.05 -18.10
C ALA A 409 -14.12 10.99 -17.55
N ASP A 410 -13.33 10.36 -18.42
CA ASP A 410 -12.24 9.45 -18.03
C ASP A 410 -11.21 10.15 -17.11
N TYR A 411 -10.95 11.44 -17.34
CA TYR A 411 -10.08 12.24 -16.47
C TYR A 411 -10.75 12.55 -15.12
N THR A 412 -12.00 13.03 -15.14
CA THR A 412 -12.70 13.41 -13.90
C THR A 412 -13.06 12.21 -13.04
N GLU A 413 -13.30 11.06 -13.64
CA GLU A 413 -13.54 9.79 -12.94
C GLU A 413 -12.28 9.38 -12.16
N PHE A 414 -11.10 9.41 -12.79
CA PHE A 414 -9.85 9.06 -12.10
C PHE A 414 -9.44 10.05 -11.00
N TYR A 415 -9.49 11.36 -11.28
CA TYR A 415 -8.96 12.38 -10.36
C TYR A 415 -9.97 12.92 -9.35
N ALA A 416 -11.25 12.56 -9.48
CA ALA A 416 -12.31 13.10 -8.62
C ALA A 416 -13.48 12.15 -8.35
N ASP A 417 -13.45 10.91 -8.85
CA ASP A 417 -14.58 9.97 -8.75
C ASP A 417 -15.89 10.59 -9.29
N GLN A 418 -15.80 11.35 -10.40
CA GLN A 418 -16.94 11.94 -11.08
C GLN A 418 -17.07 11.35 -12.49
N ASP A 419 -17.96 10.37 -12.63
CA ASP A 419 -18.29 9.78 -13.93
C ASP A 419 -19.06 10.74 -14.85
N LYS A 420 -19.28 10.34 -16.11
CA LYS A 420 -19.99 11.15 -17.11
C LYS A 420 -21.45 11.47 -16.77
N TYR A 421 -22.08 10.73 -15.85
CA TYR A 421 -23.47 10.92 -15.43
C TYR A 421 -23.59 11.86 -14.23
N HIS A 422 -22.51 11.99 -13.47
CA HIS A 422 -22.40 12.82 -12.29
C HIS A 422 -21.53 14.06 -12.52
N LEU A 423 -21.38 14.53 -13.76
CA LEU A 423 -20.51 15.63 -14.13
C LEU A 423 -21.27 16.79 -14.80
N TYR A 424 -21.07 18.01 -14.32
CA TYR A 424 -21.44 19.24 -15.03
C TYR A 424 -20.19 19.88 -15.58
N TYR A 425 -20.10 20.03 -16.91
CA TYR A 425 -18.92 20.59 -17.59
C TYR A 425 -19.34 21.60 -18.65
N LEU A 426 -18.85 22.83 -18.52
CA LEU A 426 -19.17 23.94 -19.41
C LEU A 426 -17.92 24.45 -20.11
N LYS A 427 -18.08 24.83 -21.38
CA LYS A 427 -17.01 25.36 -22.22
C LYS A 427 -17.44 26.56 -23.04
N THR A 428 -16.46 27.43 -23.25
CA THR A 428 -16.59 28.62 -24.09
C THR A 428 -15.60 28.54 -25.25
N TRP A 429 -16.02 29.01 -26.41
CA TRP A 429 -15.24 29.37 -27.59
C TRP A 429 -16.13 30.27 -28.48
N GLY A 430 -16.28 31.55 -28.11
CA GLY A 430 -17.27 32.47 -28.69
C GLY A 430 -18.74 32.22 -28.27
N GLY A 431 -19.03 31.02 -27.74
CA GLY A 431 -20.17 30.56 -26.90
C GLY A 431 -19.70 29.27 -26.19
N THR A 432 -20.26 28.67 -25.14
CA THR A 432 -21.64 28.66 -24.68
C THR A 432 -22.26 27.27 -24.75
N TRP A 433 -21.55 26.18 -24.42
CA TRP A 433 -22.16 24.84 -24.42
C TRP A 433 -21.82 23.95 -23.20
N GLU A 434 -22.63 22.91 -23.05
CA GLU A 434 -22.53 21.86 -22.02
C GLU A 434 -21.89 20.62 -22.64
N ASP A 435 -20.66 20.29 -22.23
CA ASP A 435 -20.01 19.02 -22.64
C ASP A 435 -20.60 17.85 -21.83
N TYR A 436 -20.94 18.09 -20.56
CA TYR A 436 -21.61 17.13 -19.67
C TYR A 436 -22.66 17.83 -18.80
N GLY A 437 -23.70 17.07 -18.39
CA GLY A 437 -24.72 17.56 -17.48
C GLY A 437 -25.89 18.32 -18.12
N ALA A 438 -25.96 18.33 -19.46
CA ALA A 438 -27.06 18.99 -20.18
C ALA A 438 -28.44 18.39 -19.81
N PRO A 439 -29.49 19.21 -19.66
CA PRO A 439 -29.53 20.68 -19.81
C PRO A 439 -29.36 21.46 -18.49
N ASN A 440 -28.83 20.83 -17.45
CA ASN A 440 -28.85 21.35 -16.08
C ASN A 440 -27.57 22.13 -15.71
N ALA A 441 -26.42 21.78 -16.29
CA ALA A 441 -25.14 22.39 -15.97
C ALA A 441 -25.16 23.92 -16.20
N ALA A 442 -25.69 24.37 -17.33
CA ALA A 442 -25.79 25.79 -17.64
C ALA A 442 -26.77 26.52 -16.71
N ALA A 443 -27.87 25.88 -16.32
CA ALA A 443 -28.85 26.48 -15.41
C ALA A 443 -28.27 26.65 -13.99
N ASP A 444 -27.50 25.66 -13.53
CA ASP A 444 -26.84 25.65 -12.23
C ASP A 444 -25.80 26.78 -12.13
N TRP A 445 -24.89 26.88 -13.11
CA TRP A 445 -23.91 27.97 -13.18
C TRP A 445 -24.58 29.35 -13.20
N ASN A 446 -25.61 29.52 -14.02
CA ASN A 446 -26.34 30.78 -14.12
C ASN A 446 -27.03 31.16 -12.80
N ALA A 447 -27.54 30.20 -12.04
CA ALA A 447 -28.13 30.44 -10.73
C ALA A 447 -27.09 30.98 -9.74
N LEU A 448 -25.90 30.37 -9.70
CA LEU A 448 -24.77 30.84 -8.87
C LEU A 448 -24.33 32.25 -9.25
N ARG A 449 -24.07 32.49 -10.55
CA ARG A 449 -23.70 33.81 -11.08
C ARG A 449 -24.72 34.88 -10.71
N ASN A 450 -26.02 34.60 -10.90
CA ASN A 450 -27.09 35.52 -10.55
C ASN A 450 -27.17 35.77 -9.04
N TYR A 451 -26.95 34.74 -8.22
CA TYR A 451 -26.92 34.89 -6.76
C TYR A 451 -25.81 35.83 -6.32
N ILE A 452 -24.58 35.63 -6.82
CA ILE A 452 -23.43 36.50 -6.55
C ILE A 452 -23.78 37.93 -6.94
N ASN A 453 -24.25 38.16 -8.17
CA ASN A 453 -24.55 39.49 -8.70
C ASN A 453 -25.68 40.24 -7.97
N THR A 454 -26.60 39.54 -7.32
CA THR A 454 -27.77 40.16 -6.67
C THR A 454 -27.65 40.31 -5.15
N ASN A 455 -26.62 39.71 -4.55
CA ASN A 455 -26.38 39.76 -3.11
C ASN A 455 -25.08 40.52 -2.79
N ASN A 456 -24.92 40.94 -1.53
CA ASN A 456 -23.69 41.55 -1.04
C ASN A 456 -22.74 40.45 -0.55
N MET A 457 -21.56 40.33 -1.15
CA MET A 457 -20.58 39.29 -0.84
C MET A 457 -19.74 39.58 0.42
N GLY A 458 -19.86 40.78 1.00
CA GLY A 458 -19.32 41.10 2.31
C GLY A 458 -20.19 40.61 3.48
N VAL A 459 -21.38 40.05 3.20
CA VAL A 459 -22.20 39.38 4.22
C VAL A 459 -21.79 37.92 4.29
N GLN A 460 -21.27 37.49 5.45
CA GLN A 460 -20.71 36.15 5.65
C GLN A 460 -21.65 35.03 5.17
N ALA A 461 -22.93 35.04 5.57
CA ALA A 461 -23.87 34.00 5.16
C ALA A 461 -24.08 33.90 3.63
N ASN A 462 -23.96 35.01 2.91
CA ASN A 462 -24.04 34.98 1.44
C ASN A 462 -22.76 34.38 0.84
N PHE A 463 -21.61 34.74 1.40
CA PHE A 463 -20.33 34.21 0.96
C PHE A 463 -20.18 32.73 1.30
N ASP A 464 -20.62 32.26 2.48
CA ASP A 464 -20.64 30.85 2.85
C ASP A 464 -21.42 29.99 1.84
N TYR A 465 -22.54 30.51 1.34
CA TYR A 465 -23.28 29.86 0.26
C TYR A 465 -22.45 29.78 -1.02
N VAL A 466 -21.80 30.88 -1.42
CA VAL A 466 -20.95 30.90 -2.62
C VAL A 466 -19.76 29.97 -2.48
N ASP A 467 -19.07 30.00 -1.34
CA ASP A 467 -17.96 29.10 -1.03
C ASP A 467 -18.41 27.63 -1.08
N SER A 468 -19.63 27.31 -0.64
CA SER A 468 -20.15 25.94 -0.75
C SER A 468 -20.34 25.45 -2.20
N GLN A 469 -20.45 26.37 -3.18
CA GLN A 469 -20.74 26.06 -4.58
C GLN A 469 -19.57 26.32 -5.52
N LEU A 470 -18.68 27.26 -5.20
CA LEU A 470 -17.59 27.73 -6.04
C LEU A 470 -16.27 27.59 -5.28
N ASN A 471 -15.32 26.90 -5.88
CA ASN A 471 -13.94 27.04 -5.48
C ASN A 471 -13.44 28.40 -6.01
N TRP A 472 -13.65 29.45 -5.23
CA TRP A 472 -13.29 30.81 -5.65
C TRP A 472 -11.76 31.01 -5.71
N GLU A 473 -10.98 30.21 -4.99
CA GLU A 473 -9.51 30.17 -5.14
C GLU A 473 -9.12 29.64 -6.53
N SER A 474 -9.86 28.67 -7.09
CA SER A 474 -9.69 28.21 -8.47
C SER A 474 -9.93 29.33 -9.49
N LEU A 475 -10.95 30.16 -9.26
CA LEU A 475 -11.20 31.34 -10.09
C LEU A 475 -10.05 32.36 -9.99
N VAL A 476 -9.56 32.61 -8.77
CA VAL A 476 -8.41 33.49 -8.54
C VAL A 476 -7.19 32.97 -9.28
N ASP A 477 -6.83 31.70 -9.08
CA ASP A 477 -5.68 31.08 -9.73
C ASP A 477 -5.80 31.11 -11.26
N TYR A 478 -7.01 30.91 -11.81
CA TYR A 478 -7.26 31.02 -13.24
C TYR A 478 -6.98 32.44 -13.77
N PHE A 479 -7.42 33.49 -13.05
CA PHE A 479 -7.14 34.86 -13.45
C PHE A 479 -5.69 35.26 -13.23
N VAL A 480 -5.08 34.86 -12.12
CA VAL A 480 -3.70 35.18 -11.76
C VAL A 480 -2.74 34.59 -12.80
N ILE A 481 -2.87 33.31 -13.16
CA ILE A 481 -1.95 32.70 -14.13
C ILE A 481 -2.08 33.35 -15.51
N ASN A 482 -3.31 33.55 -15.99
CA ASN A 482 -3.54 34.17 -17.30
C ASN A 482 -3.07 35.63 -17.35
N SER A 483 -3.29 36.39 -16.29
CA SER A 483 -2.83 37.78 -16.15
C SER A 483 -1.31 37.86 -16.05
N TYR A 484 -0.68 36.97 -15.27
CA TYR A 484 0.77 36.93 -15.14
C TYR A 484 1.44 36.62 -16.49
N THR A 485 0.97 35.59 -17.19
CA THR A 485 1.54 35.14 -18.47
C THR A 485 1.11 36.00 -19.65
N VAL A 486 0.28 37.02 -19.40
CA VAL A 486 -0.29 37.92 -20.41
C VAL A 486 -0.97 37.09 -21.51
N ASN A 487 -1.87 36.19 -21.11
CA ASN A 487 -2.58 35.35 -22.08
C ASN A 487 -3.50 36.21 -22.94
N GLN A 488 -3.36 36.06 -24.25
CA GLN A 488 -4.03 36.82 -25.28
C GLN A 488 -5.28 36.10 -25.82
N ASP A 489 -5.49 34.82 -25.52
CA ASP A 489 -6.60 34.00 -26.02
C ASP A 489 -7.26 33.12 -24.94
N TRP A 490 -7.92 33.75 -23.98
CA TRP A 490 -8.63 33.10 -22.88
C TRP A 490 -9.94 33.82 -22.55
N LEU A 491 -10.67 33.33 -21.55
CA LEU A 491 -11.92 33.86 -20.98
C LEU A 491 -13.15 33.85 -21.92
N ASN A 492 -13.04 34.49 -23.08
CA ASN A 492 -14.07 34.57 -24.12
C ASN A 492 -13.99 33.44 -25.14
N TRP A 493 -12.81 32.83 -25.18
CA TRP A 493 -12.48 31.70 -26.01
C TRP A 493 -12.14 30.54 -25.08
N ASN A 494 -10.87 30.16 -24.96
CA ASN A 494 -10.41 28.92 -24.32
C ASN A 494 -10.66 28.84 -22.80
N THR A 495 -11.92 28.60 -22.43
CA THR A 495 -12.39 28.60 -21.03
C THR A 495 -13.23 27.37 -20.77
N SER A 496 -12.88 26.66 -19.70
CA SER A 496 -13.53 25.44 -19.24
C SER A 496 -13.66 25.46 -17.73
N TRP A 497 -14.85 25.12 -17.22
CA TRP A 497 -15.11 24.98 -15.79
C TRP A 497 -16.17 23.91 -15.56
N TRP A 498 -16.05 23.23 -14.43
CA TRP A 498 -16.85 22.04 -14.15
C TRP A 498 -17.06 21.86 -12.64
N ARG A 499 -18.00 20.98 -12.29
CA ARG A 499 -18.19 20.46 -10.93
C ARG A 499 -18.71 19.04 -10.93
N GLY A 500 -18.34 18.29 -9.90
CA GLY A 500 -18.93 17.01 -9.57
C GLY A 500 -20.34 17.12 -8.97
N THR A 501 -21.14 16.08 -9.17
CA THR A 501 -22.47 15.92 -8.58
C THR A 501 -22.65 14.59 -7.86
N ASP A 502 -21.70 13.65 -7.97
CA ASP A 502 -21.67 12.45 -7.14
C ASP A 502 -21.43 12.87 -5.68
N PRO A 503 -22.34 12.55 -4.75
CA PRO A 503 -22.14 12.83 -3.33
C PRO A 503 -20.90 12.16 -2.73
N LEU A 504 -20.53 10.98 -3.24
CA LEU A 504 -19.39 10.18 -2.78
C LEU A 504 -18.07 10.63 -3.41
N GLY A 505 -18.11 11.24 -4.59
CA GLY A 505 -16.92 11.77 -5.25
C GLY A 505 -16.44 13.12 -4.72
N ASP A 506 -15.26 13.50 -5.20
CA ASP A 506 -14.56 14.74 -4.88
C ASP A 506 -14.87 15.88 -5.86
N LYS A 507 -14.25 17.05 -5.66
CA LYS A 507 -14.34 18.24 -6.54
C LYS A 507 -15.79 18.67 -6.86
N LYS A 508 -16.64 18.70 -5.84
CA LYS A 508 -18.07 19.07 -5.91
C LYS A 508 -18.35 20.57 -6.08
N LYS A 509 -17.35 21.44 -5.93
CA LYS A 509 -17.48 22.90 -6.15
C LYS A 509 -17.09 23.22 -7.60
N TRP A 510 -17.74 24.22 -8.20
CA TRP A 510 -17.34 24.77 -9.51
C TRP A 510 -15.87 25.20 -9.47
N ARG A 511 -15.10 24.77 -10.47
CA ARG A 511 -13.65 24.99 -10.60
C ARG A 511 -13.24 25.07 -12.07
N TYR A 512 -12.06 25.62 -12.32
CA TYR A 512 -11.57 25.92 -13.67
C TYR A 512 -10.51 24.92 -14.12
N SER A 513 -10.53 24.62 -15.42
CA SER A 513 -9.49 23.86 -16.10
C SER A 513 -8.77 24.76 -17.09
N LEU A 514 -7.44 24.61 -17.18
CA LEU A 514 -6.66 25.30 -18.20
C LEU A 514 -6.92 24.68 -19.58
N TRP A 515 -6.96 25.54 -20.60
CA TRP A 515 -7.20 25.16 -21.98
C TRP A 515 -6.48 26.12 -22.92
N ASP A 516 -5.64 25.58 -23.80
CA ASP A 516 -4.98 26.29 -24.92
C ASP A 516 -4.21 27.54 -24.46
N MET A 517 -3.08 27.27 -23.79
CA MET A 517 -2.23 28.30 -23.16
C MET A 517 -1.06 28.74 -24.05
N ASP A 518 -1.14 28.49 -25.37
CA ASP A 518 -0.09 28.83 -26.34
C ASP A 518 0.00 30.33 -26.69
N ALA A 519 -1.08 31.09 -26.51
CA ALA A 519 -1.13 32.54 -26.77
C ALA A 519 -0.62 33.38 -25.57
N THR A 520 0.56 33.03 -25.05
CA THR A 520 1.15 33.64 -23.85
C THR A 520 2.52 34.24 -24.11
N PHE A 521 2.94 35.15 -23.24
CA PHE A 521 4.23 35.85 -23.31
C PHE A 521 4.45 36.58 -24.64
N GLY A 522 3.47 37.39 -25.04
CA GLY A 522 3.51 38.22 -26.24
C GLY A 522 3.48 37.44 -27.56
N HIS A 523 3.02 36.19 -27.52
CA HIS A 523 2.88 35.33 -28.69
C HIS A 523 1.42 35.22 -29.12
N TYR A 524 1.22 35.20 -30.45
CA TYR A 524 -0.07 35.02 -31.12
C TYR A 524 -1.01 36.25 -31.08
N PHE A 525 -2.30 36.04 -31.39
CA PHE A 525 -3.29 37.11 -31.53
C PHE A 525 -4.03 37.40 -30.23
N ASN A 526 -4.24 38.68 -29.96
CA ASN A 526 -5.07 39.17 -28.85
C ASN A 526 -6.57 39.05 -29.15
N TYR A 527 -7.10 37.83 -29.04
CA TYR A 527 -8.53 37.53 -29.17
C TYR A 527 -9.36 37.91 -27.94
N THR A 528 -8.71 37.97 -26.77
CA THR A 528 -9.34 38.37 -25.51
C THR A 528 -9.60 39.88 -25.46
N ASN A 529 -8.86 40.66 -26.26
CA ASN A 529 -8.78 42.12 -26.20
C ASN A 529 -8.23 42.61 -24.86
N ILE A 530 -7.17 41.97 -24.36
CA ILE A 530 -6.41 42.51 -23.23
C ILE A 530 -5.87 43.90 -23.60
N PRO A 531 -5.91 44.90 -22.70
CA PRO A 531 -5.51 46.28 -23.00
C PRO A 531 -4.04 46.46 -23.43
N ASP A 532 -3.14 45.65 -22.87
CA ASP A 532 -1.69 45.63 -23.13
C ASP A 532 -1.26 44.16 -23.21
N ASP A 533 -0.56 43.79 -24.29
CA ASP A 533 -0.03 42.45 -24.54
C ASP A 533 1.49 42.36 -24.40
N SER A 534 2.12 43.40 -23.85
CA SER A 534 3.55 43.44 -23.56
C SER A 534 3.87 42.98 -22.12
N PRO A 535 5.16 42.80 -21.76
CA PRO A 535 5.55 42.46 -20.39
C PRO A 535 5.09 43.46 -19.33
N SER A 536 4.79 44.71 -19.69
CA SER A 536 4.32 45.75 -18.78
C SER A 536 2.81 45.73 -18.50
N ALA A 537 2.08 44.72 -18.99
CA ALA A 537 0.63 44.66 -18.81
C ALA A 537 0.22 44.63 -17.33
N ASP A 538 -0.50 45.64 -16.88
CA ASP A 538 -0.94 45.73 -15.48
C ASP A 538 -1.78 44.50 -15.05
N PRO A 539 -1.55 43.91 -13.85
CA PRO A 539 -2.28 42.74 -13.38
C PRO A 539 -3.81 42.91 -13.38
N CYS A 540 -4.28 44.10 -13.00
CA CYS A 540 -5.69 44.47 -12.93
C CYS A 540 -6.35 44.66 -14.30
N ASN A 541 -5.60 44.59 -15.41
CA ASN A 541 -6.17 44.53 -16.75
C ASN A 541 -7.12 43.34 -16.94
N ALA A 542 -6.87 42.23 -16.22
CA ALA A 542 -7.69 41.03 -16.29
C ALA A 542 -9.07 41.20 -15.62
N GLU A 543 -9.20 42.13 -14.67
CA GLU A 543 -10.41 42.29 -13.83
C GLU A 543 -11.58 42.96 -14.53
N ASN A 544 -11.36 43.56 -15.71
CA ASN A 544 -12.39 44.29 -16.46
C ASN A 544 -12.46 43.85 -17.92
N LEU A 545 -12.05 42.61 -18.20
CA LEU A 545 -12.10 42.05 -19.54
C LEU A 545 -13.55 41.90 -20.03
N PRO A 546 -13.79 42.06 -21.35
CA PRO A 546 -15.10 41.85 -21.94
C PRO A 546 -15.64 40.45 -21.64
N ASP A 547 -16.97 40.31 -21.53
CA ASP A 547 -17.69 39.03 -21.41
C ASP A 547 -18.68 38.83 -22.59
N PRO A 548 -18.22 38.73 -23.85
CA PRO A 548 -19.04 38.39 -25.01
C PRO A 548 -19.81 37.06 -24.84
N GLY A 549 -19.30 36.12 -24.05
CA GLY A 549 -19.96 34.83 -23.79
C GLY A 549 -21.13 34.91 -22.81
N GLY A 550 -21.24 35.99 -22.02
CA GLY A 550 -22.29 36.18 -21.01
C GLY A 550 -22.14 35.28 -19.78
N GLN A 551 -20.94 34.81 -19.52
CA GLN A 551 -20.61 33.80 -18.52
C GLN A 551 -20.45 34.36 -17.12
N GLY A 552 -20.16 35.65 -17.04
CA GLY A 552 -19.96 36.41 -15.82
C GLY A 552 -18.70 36.08 -15.05
N HIS A 553 -17.67 35.46 -15.65
CA HIS A 553 -16.42 35.15 -14.94
C HIS A 553 -15.77 36.41 -14.35
N THR A 554 -15.58 37.45 -15.19
CA THR A 554 -15.09 38.77 -14.75
C THR A 554 -16.05 39.39 -13.73
N GLU A 555 -17.36 39.38 -14.00
CA GLU A 555 -18.37 39.95 -13.09
C GLU A 555 -18.31 39.33 -11.69
N ILE A 556 -18.17 38.01 -11.63
CA ILE A 556 -18.03 37.26 -10.37
C ILE A 556 -16.74 37.67 -9.67
N LEU A 557 -15.60 37.64 -10.35
CA LEU A 557 -14.32 38.00 -9.73
C LEU A 557 -14.36 39.44 -9.21
N SER A 558 -14.73 40.42 -10.05
CA SER A 558 -14.79 41.83 -9.67
C SER A 558 -15.70 42.05 -8.47
N LYS A 559 -16.82 41.31 -8.39
CA LYS A 559 -17.76 41.44 -7.26
C LYS A 559 -17.21 40.80 -5.98
N LEU A 560 -16.52 39.68 -6.08
CA LEU A 560 -15.90 39.03 -4.93
C LEU A 560 -14.76 39.89 -4.37
N ILE A 561 -13.85 40.39 -5.21
CA ILE A 561 -12.75 41.26 -4.75
C ILE A 561 -13.26 42.60 -4.19
N ALA A 562 -14.32 43.19 -4.78
CA ALA A 562 -14.79 44.50 -4.33
C ALA A 562 -15.58 44.47 -3.01
N GLU A 563 -16.22 43.34 -2.68
CA GLU A 563 -17.12 43.26 -1.52
C GLU A 563 -16.65 42.31 -0.42
N ASN A 564 -15.77 41.35 -0.72
CA ASN A 564 -15.27 40.39 0.25
C ASN A 564 -13.76 40.61 0.52
N PRO A 565 -13.39 41.10 1.71
CA PRO A 565 -12.00 41.43 2.03
C PRO A 565 -11.09 40.20 2.10
N VAL A 566 -11.63 38.99 2.32
CA VAL A 566 -10.84 37.74 2.30
C VAL A 566 -10.43 37.40 0.86
N VAL A 567 -11.35 37.54 -0.10
CA VAL A 567 -11.06 37.27 -1.50
C VAL A 567 -10.12 38.34 -2.08
N GLU A 568 -10.34 39.61 -1.76
CA GLU A 568 -9.44 40.71 -2.13
C GLU A 568 -8.02 40.47 -1.62
N GLN A 569 -7.89 40.18 -0.33
CA GLN A 569 -6.61 39.87 0.33
C GLN A 569 -5.93 38.68 -0.33
N TYR A 570 -6.67 37.60 -0.59
CA TYR A 570 -6.12 36.40 -1.23
C TYR A 570 -5.67 36.70 -2.66
N TYR A 571 -6.48 37.38 -3.47
CA TYR A 571 -6.17 37.69 -4.87
C TYR A 571 -4.89 38.51 -5.02
N ILE A 572 -4.72 39.57 -4.24
CA ILE A 572 -3.53 40.43 -4.28
C ILE A 572 -2.30 39.70 -3.72
N ALA A 573 -2.46 39.02 -2.57
CA ALA A 573 -1.36 38.27 -1.95
C ALA A 573 -0.89 37.11 -2.85
N ARG A 574 -1.80 36.46 -3.58
CA ARG A 574 -1.50 35.30 -4.43
C ARG A 574 -0.46 35.61 -5.51
N TYR A 575 -0.50 36.81 -6.11
CA TYR A 575 0.57 37.25 -7.00
C TYR A 575 1.93 37.27 -6.28
N SER A 576 1.98 37.89 -5.10
CA SER A 576 3.21 38.02 -4.30
C SER A 576 3.75 36.64 -3.89
N ASP A 577 2.88 35.74 -3.47
CA ASP A 577 3.25 34.39 -3.06
C ASP A 577 3.88 33.60 -4.21
N LEU A 578 3.26 33.67 -5.39
CA LEU A 578 3.73 32.94 -6.57
C LEU A 578 5.04 33.51 -7.12
N VAL A 579 5.24 34.83 -7.13
CA VAL A 579 6.51 35.41 -7.62
C VAL A 579 7.70 35.18 -6.70
N ASN A 580 7.46 34.93 -5.42
CA ASN A 580 8.50 34.50 -4.48
C ASN A 580 8.80 32.99 -4.55
N THR A 581 8.05 32.24 -5.37
CA THR A 581 8.17 30.79 -5.50
C THR A 581 8.22 30.36 -6.96
N TYR A 582 7.14 29.81 -7.48
CA TYR A 582 7.09 29.11 -8.78
C TYR A 582 6.95 30.05 -9.96
N LEU A 583 6.34 31.23 -9.80
CA LEU A 583 6.33 32.30 -10.80
C LEU A 583 7.49 33.29 -10.58
N SER A 584 8.55 32.87 -9.89
CA SER A 584 9.81 33.61 -9.90
C SER A 584 10.52 33.42 -11.24
N CYS A 585 11.28 34.42 -11.66
CA CYS A 585 12.08 34.34 -12.89
C CYS A 585 13.05 33.17 -12.88
N ASP A 586 13.74 32.96 -11.74
CA ASP A 586 14.70 31.86 -11.60
C ASP A 586 14.03 30.51 -11.78
N TYR A 587 12.86 30.30 -11.17
CA TYR A 587 12.14 29.03 -11.29
C TYR A 587 11.54 28.83 -12.68
N MET A 588 10.87 29.83 -13.25
CA MET A 588 10.28 29.73 -14.58
C MET A 588 11.32 29.45 -15.66
N ASN A 589 12.47 30.14 -15.63
CA ASN A 589 13.56 29.86 -16.55
C ASN A 589 14.19 28.49 -16.31
N PHE A 590 14.36 28.08 -15.04
CA PHE A 590 14.81 26.73 -14.71
C PHE A 590 13.88 25.65 -15.28
N LEU A 591 12.56 25.81 -15.10
CA LEU A 591 11.57 24.88 -15.62
C LEU A 591 11.57 24.88 -17.15
N LEU A 592 11.50 26.06 -17.77
CA LEU A 592 11.55 26.20 -19.23
C LEU A 592 12.79 25.53 -19.81
N ASP A 593 13.97 25.76 -19.23
CA ASP A 593 15.21 25.14 -19.68
C ASP A 593 15.18 23.61 -19.53
N SER A 594 14.63 23.09 -18.43
CA SER A 594 14.43 21.65 -18.24
C SER A 594 13.58 21.07 -19.38
N MET A 595 12.45 21.69 -19.69
CA MET A 595 11.53 21.21 -20.73
C MET A 595 12.13 21.34 -22.14
N ILE A 596 12.81 22.45 -22.43
CA ILE A 596 13.51 22.67 -23.69
C ILE A 596 14.60 21.62 -23.90
N ASN A 597 15.32 21.23 -22.84
CA ASN A 597 16.36 20.20 -22.93
C ASN A 597 15.83 18.83 -23.35
N GLU A 598 14.56 18.51 -23.07
CA GLU A 598 13.92 17.26 -23.49
C GLU A 598 13.63 17.24 -25.00
N ILE A 599 13.12 18.34 -25.56
CA ILE A 599 12.75 18.40 -26.99
C ILE A 599 13.91 18.81 -27.90
N GLN A 600 14.90 19.53 -27.38
CA GLN A 600 16.03 20.08 -28.14
C GLN A 600 16.74 19.06 -29.05
N PRO A 601 17.03 17.81 -28.61
CA PRO A 601 17.69 16.81 -29.46
C PRO A 601 16.91 16.47 -30.74
N GLU A 602 15.58 16.62 -30.71
CA GLU A 602 14.68 16.25 -31.81
C GLU A 602 14.40 17.43 -32.76
N MET A 603 14.62 18.68 -32.32
CA MET A 603 14.26 19.88 -33.07
C MET A 603 15.02 20.06 -34.40
N ALA A 604 16.23 19.49 -34.54
CA ALA A 604 16.94 19.52 -35.81
C ALA A 604 16.25 18.68 -36.89
N GLN A 605 15.74 17.49 -36.53
CA GLN A 605 14.99 16.62 -37.43
C GLN A 605 13.59 17.21 -37.68
N HIS A 606 12.96 17.78 -36.65
CA HIS A 606 11.73 18.55 -36.78
C HIS A 606 11.85 19.64 -37.85
N ALA A 607 12.84 20.53 -37.73
CA ALA A 607 13.06 21.62 -38.68
C ALA A 607 13.36 21.11 -40.10
N THR A 608 14.03 19.97 -40.22
CA THR A 608 14.27 19.33 -41.53
C THR A 608 12.97 18.86 -42.18
N ARG A 609 12.02 18.36 -41.38
CA ARG A 609 10.74 17.81 -41.87
C ARG A 609 9.73 18.90 -42.26
N TRP A 610 9.60 19.94 -41.45
CA TRP A 610 8.57 20.97 -41.56
C TRP A 610 9.08 22.33 -42.05
N GLY A 611 10.39 22.52 -42.11
CA GLY A 611 11.03 23.78 -42.52
C GLY A 611 11.60 24.57 -41.34
N GLY A 612 12.15 25.75 -41.64
CA GLY A 612 12.85 26.57 -40.65
C GLY A 612 14.27 26.07 -40.37
N SER A 613 14.83 26.48 -39.23
CA SER A 613 16.14 26.02 -38.76
C SER A 613 16.19 25.91 -37.25
N TYR A 614 17.01 25.00 -36.74
CA TYR A 614 17.26 24.85 -35.30
C TYR A 614 17.66 26.18 -34.64
N ALA A 615 18.51 26.97 -35.30
CA ALA A 615 18.92 28.28 -34.79
C ALA A 615 17.75 29.27 -34.69
N THR A 616 16.79 29.24 -35.63
CA THR A 616 15.58 30.07 -35.57
C THR A 616 14.70 29.68 -34.39
N TRP A 617 14.50 28.38 -34.17
CA TRP A 617 13.75 27.89 -33.00
C TRP A 617 14.44 28.32 -31.69
N GLN A 618 15.77 28.21 -31.59
CA GLN A 618 16.51 28.70 -30.42
C GLN A 618 16.33 30.21 -30.19
N THR A 619 16.27 31.01 -31.26
CA THR A 619 15.96 32.44 -31.15
C THR A 619 14.54 32.68 -30.62
N ASN A 620 13.55 31.91 -31.07
CA ASN A 620 12.18 32.02 -30.58
C ASN A 620 12.07 31.65 -29.08
N VAL A 621 12.77 30.61 -28.65
CA VAL A 621 12.88 30.23 -27.23
C VAL A 621 13.56 31.34 -26.42
N GLN A 622 14.59 31.99 -26.98
CA GLN A 622 15.23 33.12 -26.31
C GLN A 622 14.27 34.31 -26.16
N THR A 623 13.45 34.61 -27.17
CA THR A 623 12.42 35.65 -27.06
C THR A 623 11.39 35.36 -25.96
N LEU A 624 11.02 34.09 -25.77
CA LEU A 624 10.18 33.68 -24.64
C LEU A 624 10.87 33.94 -23.29
N ARG A 625 12.15 33.58 -23.15
CA ARG A 625 12.94 33.87 -21.94
C ARG A 625 13.03 35.37 -21.66
N ASP A 626 13.35 36.16 -22.69
CA ASP A 626 13.47 37.61 -22.56
C ASP A 626 12.14 38.23 -22.09
N PHE A 627 10.98 37.74 -22.58
CA PHE A 627 9.68 38.19 -22.11
C PHE A 627 9.45 37.81 -20.63
N ILE A 628 9.80 36.59 -20.22
CA ILE A 628 9.69 36.14 -18.82
C ILE A 628 10.50 37.06 -17.90
N ASP A 629 11.76 37.34 -18.26
CA ASP A 629 12.67 38.19 -17.50
C ASP A 629 12.14 39.62 -17.37
N ASP A 630 11.67 40.21 -18.47
CA ASP A 630 11.06 41.54 -18.47
C ASP A 630 9.78 41.55 -17.61
N ARG A 631 8.95 40.50 -17.70
CA ARG A 631 7.69 40.40 -16.96
C ARG A 631 7.90 40.40 -15.45
N CYS A 632 8.89 39.67 -14.94
CA CYS A 632 9.17 39.66 -13.48
C CYS A 632 9.53 41.04 -12.94
N VAL A 633 10.24 41.86 -13.74
CA VAL A 633 10.64 43.21 -13.33
C VAL A 633 9.43 44.14 -13.34
N GLU A 634 8.67 44.13 -14.43
CA GLU A 634 7.55 45.07 -14.63
C GLU A 634 6.33 44.76 -13.74
N LEU A 635 6.10 43.48 -13.39
CA LEU A 635 4.94 43.08 -12.58
C LEU A 635 4.91 43.78 -11.22
N THR A 636 6.07 44.02 -10.60
CA THR A 636 6.15 44.70 -9.30
C THR A 636 5.54 46.11 -9.38
N GLN A 637 5.86 46.85 -10.44
CA GLN A 637 5.32 48.19 -10.64
C GLN A 637 3.82 48.13 -10.95
N GLY A 638 3.37 47.20 -11.79
CA GLY A 638 1.95 47.00 -12.09
C GLY A 638 1.12 46.64 -10.84
N MET A 639 1.66 45.82 -9.93
CA MET A 639 1.00 45.51 -8.64
C MET A 639 0.83 46.74 -7.76
N ILE A 640 1.86 47.60 -7.68
CA ILE A 640 1.82 48.86 -6.94
C ILE A 640 0.75 49.79 -7.52
N ASP A 641 0.72 49.93 -8.85
CA ASP A 641 -0.19 50.85 -9.53
C ASP A 641 -1.65 50.37 -9.48
N CYS A 642 -1.89 49.05 -9.53
CA CYS A 642 -3.24 48.49 -9.46
C CYS A 642 -3.88 48.56 -8.07
N TYR A 643 -3.12 48.33 -7.00
CA TYR A 643 -3.69 48.12 -5.65
C TYR A 643 -3.13 49.08 -4.59
N GLU A 644 -2.50 50.18 -5.00
CA GLU A 644 -1.95 51.20 -4.09
C GLU A 644 -0.97 50.63 -3.05
N LEU A 645 -0.17 49.64 -3.44
CA LEU A 645 0.76 48.94 -2.55
C LEU A 645 2.03 49.77 -2.26
N GLU A 646 2.70 49.44 -1.15
CA GLU A 646 4.00 50.02 -0.79
C GLU A 646 5.12 48.95 -0.85
N GLY A 647 6.36 49.36 -1.10
CA GLY A 647 7.51 48.43 -1.15
C GLY A 647 7.87 48.00 -2.59
N PRO A 648 8.29 46.73 -2.81
CA PRO A 648 8.26 45.61 -1.88
C PRO A 648 9.36 45.67 -0.81
N TYR A 649 9.12 45.02 0.33
CA TYR A 649 10.03 44.94 1.47
C TYR A 649 10.56 43.52 1.65
N ASN A 650 11.83 43.39 2.08
CA ASN A 650 12.42 42.09 2.38
C ASN A 650 11.83 41.53 3.68
N LEU A 651 11.27 40.32 3.61
CA LEU A 651 10.76 39.55 4.74
C LEU A 651 11.62 38.30 4.90
N VAL A 652 12.17 38.10 6.10
CA VAL A 652 12.82 36.85 6.48
C VAL A 652 11.91 36.09 7.43
N VAL A 653 11.57 34.84 7.09
CA VAL A 653 10.74 33.97 7.94
C VAL A 653 11.60 32.82 8.44
N ASP A 654 11.57 32.54 9.74
CA ASP A 654 12.37 31.49 10.38
C ASP A 654 11.54 30.71 11.43
N VAL A 655 12.06 29.57 11.87
CA VAL A 655 11.47 28.73 12.92
C VAL A 655 12.49 28.43 14.02
N SER A 656 12.06 28.44 15.27
CA SER A 656 12.93 28.17 16.42
C SER A 656 12.26 27.20 17.41
N PRO A 657 12.92 26.10 17.80
CA PRO A 657 14.18 25.60 17.26
C PRO A 657 14.03 25.08 15.82
N ALA A 658 15.16 24.94 15.10
CA ALA A 658 15.15 24.47 13.73
C ALA A 658 14.50 23.07 13.62
N GLY A 659 13.53 22.92 12.73
CA GLY A 659 12.77 21.67 12.55
C GLY A 659 11.60 21.48 13.52
N ALA A 660 11.31 22.44 14.39
CA ALA A 660 10.19 22.36 15.34
C ALA A 660 8.81 22.63 14.73
N GLY A 661 8.77 23.23 13.54
CA GLY A 661 7.51 23.51 12.85
C GLY A 661 7.73 24.18 11.49
N GLU A 662 6.63 24.64 10.92
CA GLU A 662 6.53 25.29 9.61
C GLU A 662 5.70 26.57 9.71
N VAL A 663 5.96 27.52 8.81
CA VAL A 663 5.23 28.78 8.69
C VAL A 663 4.66 28.91 7.29
N LYS A 664 3.34 29.09 7.21
CA LYS A 664 2.64 29.51 6.01
C LYS A 664 2.60 31.03 5.95
N VAL A 665 3.10 31.61 4.86
CA VAL A 665 2.95 33.03 4.54
C VAL A 665 1.86 33.15 3.48
N ASN A 666 0.76 33.82 3.81
CA ASN A 666 -0.44 33.91 2.98
C ASN A 666 -0.90 32.52 2.48
N SER A 667 -0.72 32.21 1.20
CA SER A 667 -1.11 30.94 0.58
C SER A 667 0.02 29.92 0.45
N VAL A 668 1.27 30.28 0.77
CA VAL A 668 2.47 29.46 0.52
C VAL A 668 3.16 29.05 1.82
N TRP A 669 3.49 27.76 1.94
CA TRP A 669 4.41 27.26 2.97
C TRP A 669 5.84 27.67 2.64
N ALA A 670 6.55 28.24 3.60
CA ALA A 670 7.94 28.63 3.39
C ALA A 670 8.77 27.39 3.03
N PRO A 671 9.50 27.39 1.89
CA PRO A 671 10.16 26.19 1.37
C PRO A 671 11.42 25.80 2.16
N THR A 672 12.03 26.75 2.88
CA THR A 672 13.25 26.57 3.67
C THR A 672 13.26 27.53 4.86
N TYR A 673 14.09 27.29 5.88
CA TYR A 673 14.27 28.23 7.00
C TYR A 673 15.76 28.50 7.26
N PRO A 674 16.18 29.77 7.39
CA PRO A 674 15.38 30.98 7.16
C PRO A 674 15.02 31.14 5.66
N TRP A 675 13.78 31.53 5.37
CA TRP A 675 13.30 31.90 4.04
C TRP A 675 13.40 33.41 3.84
N SER A 676 13.98 33.87 2.74
CA SER A 676 14.00 35.30 2.38
C SER A 676 13.12 35.52 1.15
N ALA A 677 12.17 36.44 1.25
CA ALA A 677 11.21 36.78 0.21
C ALA A 677 10.91 38.29 0.23
N THR A 678 10.24 38.80 -0.80
CA THR A 678 9.81 40.20 -0.86
C THR A 678 8.30 40.33 -0.93
N TYR A 679 7.71 41.08 0.00
CA TYR A 679 6.26 41.30 0.11
C TYR A 679 5.92 42.78 0.19
N PHE A 680 4.70 43.14 -0.18
CA PHE A 680 4.26 44.53 -0.21
C PHE A 680 3.68 44.99 1.14
N GLY A 681 3.85 46.28 1.44
CA GLY A 681 3.04 47.01 2.41
C GLY A 681 1.74 47.54 1.78
N GLY A 682 0.89 48.16 2.59
CA GLY A 682 -0.46 48.57 2.16
C GLY A 682 -1.49 47.44 2.19
N ILE A 683 -1.03 46.20 2.30
CA ILE A 683 -1.84 44.98 2.49
C ILE A 683 -1.28 44.17 3.68
N ASN A 684 -2.09 43.27 4.24
CA ASN A 684 -1.62 42.37 5.28
C ASN A 684 -0.76 41.25 4.68
N THR A 685 0.30 40.87 5.39
CA THR A 685 0.98 39.59 5.21
C THR A 685 0.50 38.66 6.32
N ASN A 686 -0.20 37.59 5.96
CA ASN A 686 -0.78 36.63 6.90
C ASN A 686 0.23 35.51 7.21
N PHE A 687 0.24 35.04 8.45
CA PHE A 687 1.11 33.97 8.93
C PHE A 687 0.29 32.89 9.63
N VAL A 688 0.63 31.62 9.38
CA VAL A 688 0.14 30.48 10.16
C VAL A 688 1.34 29.63 10.57
N ALA A 689 1.50 29.40 11.87
CA ALA A 689 2.50 28.47 12.40
C ALA A 689 1.87 27.09 12.59
N GLN A 690 2.55 26.05 12.14
CA GLN A 690 2.17 24.66 12.38
C GLN A 690 3.33 23.93 13.04
N ALA A 691 3.10 23.38 14.23
CA ALA A 691 4.12 22.64 14.95
C ALA A 691 4.33 21.25 14.33
N ASN A 692 5.58 20.79 14.30
CA ASN A 692 5.90 19.39 14.00
C ASN A 692 5.63 18.52 15.24
N VAL A 693 5.51 17.21 15.03
CA VAL A 693 5.31 16.24 16.11
C VAL A 693 6.38 16.40 17.19
N GLY A 694 5.96 16.46 18.46
CA GLY A 694 6.83 16.69 19.62
C GLY A 694 7.05 18.17 19.97
N TYR A 695 6.34 19.09 19.31
CA TYR A 695 6.38 20.51 19.59
C TYR A 695 4.97 21.13 19.63
N VAL A 696 4.85 22.25 20.32
CA VAL A 696 3.68 23.14 20.29
C VAL A 696 4.12 24.56 19.98
N PHE A 697 3.28 25.32 19.27
CA PHE A 697 3.54 26.73 19.02
C PHE A 697 3.46 27.53 20.33
N ASP A 698 4.44 28.39 20.57
CA ASP A 698 4.52 29.21 21.77
C ASP A 698 4.22 30.68 21.46
N HIS A 699 5.02 31.32 20.60
CA HIS A 699 4.77 32.70 20.18
C HIS A 699 5.52 33.14 18.90
N TRP A 700 5.14 34.31 18.36
CA TRP A 700 5.85 35.01 17.30
C TRP A 700 6.88 36.01 17.83
N GLU A 701 8.09 36.00 17.29
CA GLU A 701 9.07 37.09 17.41
C GLU A 701 9.16 37.89 16.10
N TYR A 702 9.39 39.21 16.21
CA TYR A 702 9.51 40.11 15.06
C TYR A 702 10.43 41.32 15.35
N THR A 703 10.90 42.03 14.32
CA THR A 703 11.86 43.14 14.47
C THR A 703 11.24 44.53 14.47
N THR A 704 10.27 44.84 13.60
CA THR A 704 9.82 46.23 13.37
C THR A 704 8.34 46.44 13.67
N GLY A 705 7.44 45.74 12.97
CA GLY A 705 5.99 45.95 13.06
C GLY A 705 5.31 44.98 14.02
N PRO A 706 4.36 45.40 14.88
CA PRO A 706 3.64 44.45 15.71
C PRO A 706 2.77 43.54 14.85
N MET A 707 2.64 42.30 15.31
CA MET A 707 1.58 41.40 14.87
C MET A 707 0.19 42.01 15.14
N LEU A 708 -0.79 41.69 14.28
CA LEU A 708 -2.15 42.22 14.39
C LEU A 708 -2.96 41.53 15.50
N GLN A 709 -2.68 40.26 15.78
CA GLN A 709 -3.22 39.49 16.92
C GLN A 709 -2.17 39.30 18.01
N ALA A 710 -2.57 38.73 19.15
CA ALA A 710 -1.63 38.40 20.22
C ALA A 710 -0.52 37.45 19.72
N ILE A 711 0.70 37.63 20.20
CA ILE A 711 1.86 36.88 19.69
C ILE A 711 1.77 35.37 19.94
N GLY A 712 0.94 34.91 20.88
CA GLY A 712 0.70 33.50 21.15
C GLY A 712 -0.39 32.86 20.26
N GLU A 713 -1.01 33.62 19.35
CA GLU A 713 -1.94 33.06 18.36
C GLU A 713 -1.13 32.50 17.18
N ASP A 714 -1.29 31.22 16.89
CA ASP A 714 -0.62 30.52 15.78
C ASP A 714 -0.98 31.08 14.40
N THR A 715 -2.14 31.73 14.30
CA THR A 715 -2.63 32.42 13.11
C THR A 715 -2.60 33.92 13.35
N ASN A 716 -1.76 34.62 12.59
CA ASN A 716 -1.53 36.05 12.77
C ASN A 716 -1.34 36.78 11.43
N ALA A 717 -1.14 38.08 11.48
CA ALA A 717 -0.87 38.90 10.30
C ALA A 717 -0.08 40.14 10.69
N MET A 718 0.56 40.79 9.73
CA MET A 718 1.21 42.08 9.94
C MET A 718 1.10 42.99 8.71
N GLN A 719 1.21 44.30 8.92
CA GLN A 719 1.37 45.27 7.83
C GLN A 719 2.83 45.66 7.72
N LEU A 720 3.45 45.34 6.59
CA LEU A 720 4.85 45.66 6.34
C LEU A 720 5.02 47.14 6.04
N ALA A 721 5.97 47.78 6.72
CA ALA A 721 6.36 49.19 6.50
C ALA A 721 7.86 49.35 6.18
N GLY A 722 8.56 48.23 6.01
CA GLY A 722 10.01 48.14 5.90
C GLY A 722 10.47 46.68 5.95
N PRO A 723 11.79 46.42 5.82
CA PRO A 723 12.34 45.09 6.00
C PRO A 723 12.01 44.50 7.38
N GLU A 724 11.71 43.21 7.43
CA GLU A 724 11.19 42.55 8.61
C GLU A 724 11.74 41.12 8.74
N ASN A 725 11.94 40.65 9.98
CA ASN A 725 12.22 39.25 10.27
C ASN A 725 11.14 38.74 11.21
N VAL A 726 10.50 37.63 10.87
CA VAL A 726 9.47 36.96 11.67
C VAL A 726 9.95 35.56 12.02
N VAL A 727 9.86 35.19 13.29
CA VAL A 727 10.24 33.85 13.77
C VAL A 727 9.05 33.23 14.49
N ALA A 728 8.65 32.03 14.09
CA ALA A 728 7.74 31.21 14.87
C ALA A 728 8.55 30.43 15.93
N VAL A 729 8.25 30.67 17.21
CA VAL A 729 8.88 29.97 18.33
C VAL A 729 7.97 28.83 18.77
N PHE A 730 8.56 27.64 18.86
CA PHE A 730 7.94 26.42 19.32
C PHE A 730 8.68 25.91 20.56
N VAL A 731 7.95 25.23 21.43
CA VAL A 731 8.50 24.54 22.61
C VAL A 731 8.19 23.05 22.54
N ALA A 732 8.95 22.23 23.24
CA ALA A 732 8.69 20.79 23.29
C ALA A 732 7.27 20.55 23.79
N ASP A 733 6.53 19.70 23.08
CA ASP A 733 5.26 19.20 23.56
C ASP A 733 5.54 18.29 24.76
N ASN A 734 5.01 18.65 25.92
CA ASN A 734 5.26 17.96 27.18
C ASN A 734 3.90 17.52 27.76
N PRO A 735 3.21 16.57 27.10
CA PRO A 735 1.88 16.17 27.50
C PRO A 735 1.92 15.32 28.78
N ASP A 736 1.16 15.78 29.77
CA ASP A 736 0.84 15.16 31.06
C ASP A 736 -0.69 15.21 31.14
N LEU A 737 -1.32 14.08 30.83
CA LEU A 737 -2.73 14.01 30.45
C LEU A 737 -3.68 13.94 31.65
N ASP A 738 -3.23 13.41 32.78
CA ASP A 738 -3.98 13.37 34.05
C ASP A 738 -3.49 14.40 35.08
N GLY A 739 -2.34 15.04 34.86
CA GLY A 739 -1.86 16.19 35.61
C GLY A 739 -1.19 15.83 36.93
N ASP A 740 -0.67 14.62 37.06
CA ASP A 740 -0.05 14.10 38.28
C ASP A 740 1.44 14.48 38.40
N GLY A 741 2.04 14.97 37.32
CA GLY A 741 3.42 15.42 37.23
C GLY A 741 4.38 14.46 36.52
N VAL A 742 3.92 13.31 36.05
CA VAL A 742 4.65 12.41 35.13
C VAL A 742 4.22 12.69 33.69
N LEU A 743 5.12 12.47 32.72
CA LEU A 743 4.78 12.65 31.32
C LEU A 743 4.18 11.37 30.75
N ASN A 744 3.24 11.48 29.81
CA ASN A 744 2.64 10.33 29.16
C ASN A 744 3.67 9.33 28.58
N VAL A 745 4.84 9.83 28.15
CA VAL A 745 5.91 8.99 27.60
C VAL A 745 6.70 8.24 28.68
N ASP A 746 6.84 8.83 29.86
CA ASP A 746 7.52 8.25 31.02
C ASP A 746 6.59 7.27 31.73
N GLU A 747 5.29 7.58 31.80
CA GLU A 747 4.25 6.66 32.32
C GLU A 747 4.18 5.37 31.52
N VAL A 748 4.12 5.46 30.18
CA VAL A 748 4.16 4.28 29.32
C VAL A 748 5.46 3.48 29.48
N ALA A 749 6.58 4.15 29.76
CA ALA A 749 7.87 3.48 29.98
C ALA A 749 7.94 2.79 31.35
N ASN A 750 7.32 3.38 32.37
CA ASN A 750 7.26 2.88 33.74
C ASN A 750 6.12 1.86 33.95
N GLY A 751 5.16 1.80 33.02
CA GLY A 751 4.03 0.87 33.07
C GLY A 751 2.77 1.41 33.75
N THR A 752 2.75 2.70 34.10
CA THR A 752 1.58 3.41 34.66
C THR A 752 0.61 3.87 33.56
N ASP A 753 -0.63 4.22 33.91
CA ASP A 753 -1.68 4.62 32.94
C ASP A 753 -1.75 6.14 32.74
N PRO A 754 -1.44 6.68 31.53
CA PRO A 754 -1.46 8.12 31.24
C PRO A 754 -2.78 8.87 31.40
N ASN A 755 -3.84 8.22 31.88
CA ASN A 755 -5.14 8.83 32.13
C ASN A 755 -5.56 8.70 33.60
N ASN A 756 -4.71 8.14 34.45
CA ASN A 756 -5.03 7.81 35.82
C ASN A 756 -3.89 8.23 36.76
N PRO A 757 -4.08 9.29 37.57
CA PRO A 757 -3.00 9.90 38.36
C PRO A 757 -2.58 9.07 39.60
N ASP A 758 -3.02 7.81 39.69
CA ASP A 758 -2.87 6.86 40.82
C ASP A 758 -3.19 5.45 40.28
N THR A 759 -2.20 4.80 39.68
CA THR A 759 -2.33 3.59 38.87
C THR A 759 -2.72 2.35 39.70
N ASP A 760 -2.11 2.18 40.86
CA ASP A 760 -2.33 1.02 41.74
C ASP A 760 -3.52 1.25 42.72
N GLY A 761 -3.91 2.51 42.92
CA GLY A 761 -5.13 2.92 43.61
C GLY A 761 -5.01 2.98 45.12
N ASP A 762 -3.80 3.17 45.66
CA ASP A 762 -3.53 3.15 47.09
C ASP A 762 -3.74 4.51 47.78
N GLY A 763 -3.85 5.58 46.98
CA GLY A 763 -4.13 6.94 47.40
C GLY A 763 -2.93 7.89 47.43
N GLU A 764 -1.72 7.41 47.12
CA GLU A 764 -0.64 8.25 46.61
C GLU A 764 -0.82 8.44 45.09
N SER A 765 0.04 9.24 44.45
CA SER A 765 -0.08 9.51 43.00
C SER A 765 1.18 9.07 42.31
N ASP A 766 1.10 8.57 41.08
CA ASP A 766 2.24 8.02 40.36
C ASP A 766 3.41 9.03 40.30
N GLY A 767 3.14 10.34 40.18
CA GLY A 767 4.15 11.39 40.21
C GLY A 767 4.90 11.57 41.54
N VAL A 768 4.29 11.21 42.67
CA VAL A 768 4.94 11.22 43.99
C VAL A 768 5.84 9.99 44.13
N GLU A 769 5.35 8.83 43.70
CA GLU A 769 6.00 7.52 43.85
C GLU A 769 7.11 7.30 42.81
N THR A 770 6.95 7.85 41.61
CA THR A 770 8.02 7.89 40.60
C THR A 770 9.18 8.78 41.07
N GLY A 771 8.89 9.80 41.88
CA GLY A 771 9.90 10.70 42.42
C GLY A 771 10.50 11.67 41.39
N ALA A 772 11.71 12.17 41.67
CA ALA A 772 12.32 13.27 40.91
C ALA A 772 13.04 12.85 39.60
N ASP A 773 13.22 11.54 39.38
CA ASP A 773 13.90 10.99 38.20
C ASP A 773 13.06 9.86 37.59
N PRO A 774 12.17 10.16 36.63
CA PRO A 774 11.30 9.17 36.02
C PRO A 774 12.02 8.03 35.30
N ALA A 775 13.30 8.19 34.97
CA ALA A 775 14.11 7.12 34.38
C ALA A 775 14.60 6.08 35.41
N ASN A 776 14.48 6.38 36.71
CA ASN A 776 14.77 5.49 37.82
C ASN A 776 13.70 5.68 38.91
N PRO A 777 12.47 5.16 38.71
CA PRO A 777 11.39 5.26 39.70
C PRO A 777 11.79 4.66 41.05
N ILE A 778 11.10 5.06 42.11
CA ILE A 778 11.33 4.49 43.45
C ILE A 778 10.84 3.03 43.45
N ASP A 779 11.62 2.18 44.12
CA ASP A 779 11.38 0.75 44.35
C ASP A 779 11.86 0.53 45.81
N THR A 780 10.91 0.54 46.74
CA THR A 780 11.17 0.70 48.17
C THR A 780 11.80 -0.53 48.83
N ASP A 781 11.44 -1.74 48.41
CA ASP A 781 11.99 -3.00 48.94
C ASP A 781 13.00 -3.70 48.02
N GLY A 782 13.10 -3.29 46.75
CA GLY A 782 14.05 -3.81 45.78
C GLY A 782 13.65 -5.14 45.16
N ASP A 783 12.36 -5.49 45.14
CA ASP A 783 11.85 -6.73 44.53
C ASP A 783 11.77 -6.65 42.98
N GLY A 784 11.81 -5.42 42.44
CA GLY A 784 11.79 -5.11 41.01
C GLY A 784 10.42 -4.66 40.47
N ILE A 785 9.42 -4.53 41.32
CA ILE A 785 8.19 -3.77 41.10
C ILE A 785 8.47 -2.33 41.62
N ILE A 786 7.97 -1.32 40.92
CA ILE A 786 8.19 0.09 41.31
C ILE A 786 7.00 0.57 42.15
N ASP A 787 7.24 1.48 43.09
CA ASP A 787 6.21 1.99 44.02
C ASP A 787 4.90 2.41 43.32
N PRO A 788 4.88 3.12 42.15
CA PRO A 788 3.63 3.44 41.43
C PRO A 788 2.78 2.24 40.96
N LEU A 789 3.33 1.03 41.06
CA LEU A 789 2.68 -0.23 40.70
C LEU A 789 2.57 -1.18 41.91
N ASP A 790 3.08 -0.77 43.07
CA ASP A 790 3.19 -1.60 44.27
C ASP A 790 2.53 -0.96 45.49
N SER A 791 1.51 -1.63 46.01
CA SER A 791 0.50 -0.94 46.81
C SER A 791 0.85 -0.84 48.28
N SER A 792 0.81 0.38 48.82
CA SER A 792 1.06 0.63 50.26
C SER A 792 -0.08 0.16 51.17
N ILE A 793 -1.22 -0.25 50.61
CA ILE A 793 -2.41 -0.66 51.37
C ILE A 793 -2.80 -2.14 51.21
N LEU A 794 -2.28 -2.82 50.18
CA LEU A 794 -2.48 -4.26 50.00
C LEU A 794 -1.40 -5.04 50.75
N ASP A 795 -1.75 -6.24 51.18
CA ASP A 795 -0.90 -7.23 51.84
C ASP A 795 -1.36 -8.57 51.25
N ALA A 796 -0.76 -8.93 50.12
CA ALA A 796 -1.30 -9.94 49.22
C ALA A 796 -1.16 -11.37 49.78
N ASP A 797 -0.16 -11.65 50.60
CA ASP A 797 0.03 -12.95 51.26
C ASP A 797 -0.37 -12.99 52.74
N ASN A 798 -0.75 -11.84 53.32
CA ASN A 798 -1.18 -11.68 54.71
C ASN A 798 -0.10 -12.02 55.74
N ASP A 799 1.18 -11.84 55.41
CA ASP A 799 2.29 -11.97 56.36
C ASP A 799 2.38 -10.78 57.35
N GLY A 800 1.72 -9.67 57.01
CA GLY A 800 1.64 -8.44 57.79
C GLY A 800 2.57 -7.31 57.33
N VAL A 801 3.25 -7.48 56.21
CA VAL A 801 3.97 -6.45 55.43
C VAL A 801 3.07 -6.07 54.24
N ASN A 802 3.06 -4.79 53.86
CA ASN A 802 2.31 -4.36 52.68
C ASN A 802 3.16 -4.56 51.42
N ASP A 803 2.51 -4.69 50.28
CA ASP A 803 3.16 -5.05 49.02
C ASP A 803 4.33 -4.08 48.70
N GLU A 804 4.15 -2.75 48.85
CA GLU A 804 5.22 -1.73 48.63
C GLU A 804 6.49 -1.90 49.51
N THR A 805 6.42 -2.64 50.61
CA THR A 805 7.59 -2.87 51.49
C THR A 805 7.92 -4.34 51.69
N ASP A 806 7.28 -5.22 50.92
CA ASP A 806 7.46 -6.66 50.97
C ASP A 806 8.38 -7.14 49.84
N PRO A 807 9.60 -7.63 50.16
CA PRO A 807 10.49 -8.20 49.16
C PRO A 807 9.94 -9.41 48.37
N ALA A 808 8.76 -9.95 48.73
CA ALA A 808 8.02 -10.91 47.94
C ALA A 808 6.50 -10.95 48.24
N ASN A 809 5.71 -10.09 47.58
CA ASN A 809 4.25 -9.87 47.74
C ASN A 809 3.34 -11.14 47.72
N THR A 810 3.88 -12.33 47.44
CA THR A 810 3.10 -13.58 47.38
C THR A 810 3.71 -14.73 48.19
N ASP A 811 4.83 -14.52 48.86
CA ASP A 811 5.54 -15.54 49.64
C ASP A 811 5.55 -15.18 51.13
N PRO A 812 4.62 -15.73 51.92
CA PRO A 812 4.46 -15.35 53.33
C PRO A 812 5.65 -15.73 54.21
N CYS A 813 6.65 -16.44 53.69
CA CYS A 813 7.88 -16.75 54.40
C CYS A 813 8.97 -15.69 54.21
N ILE A 814 8.77 -14.71 53.33
CA ILE A 814 9.64 -13.57 53.08
C ILE A 814 8.84 -12.32 53.43
N PRO A 815 9.42 -11.34 54.14
CA PRO A 815 10.77 -11.33 54.70
C PRO A 815 10.89 -12.13 56.00
N ASN A 816 9.78 -12.62 56.56
CA ASN A 816 9.76 -13.26 57.87
C ASN A 816 9.43 -14.76 57.78
N PRO A 817 10.43 -15.66 57.93
CA PRO A 817 10.21 -17.11 57.92
C PRO A 817 9.39 -17.64 59.10
N ASN A 818 8.95 -16.77 60.01
CA ASN A 818 8.07 -17.12 61.13
C ASN A 818 6.72 -16.39 61.04
N ALA A 819 6.34 -15.87 59.87
CA ALA A 819 5.02 -15.30 59.69
C ALA A 819 3.95 -16.39 59.94
N GLY A 820 2.78 -15.96 60.41
CA GLY A 820 1.69 -16.88 60.73
C GLY A 820 1.30 -17.85 59.61
N PRO A 821 1.22 -17.40 58.34
CA PRO A 821 0.88 -18.27 57.21
C PRO A 821 2.08 -18.95 56.54
N CYS A 822 3.30 -18.82 57.06
CA CYS A 822 4.49 -19.42 56.45
C CYS A 822 4.50 -20.95 56.63
N ASP A 823 4.67 -21.66 55.51
CA ASP A 823 4.87 -23.10 55.36
C ASP A 823 6.22 -23.28 54.63
N GLN A 824 7.27 -23.58 55.39
CA GLN A 824 8.65 -23.50 54.91
C GLN A 824 9.09 -24.65 54.02
N ASP A 825 8.46 -25.82 54.13
CA ASP A 825 8.78 -26.99 53.30
C ASP A 825 7.66 -27.39 52.33
N GLY A 826 6.52 -26.71 52.40
CA GLY A 826 5.44 -26.81 51.42
C GLY A 826 4.65 -28.11 51.53
N ASP A 827 4.63 -28.74 52.71
CA ASP A 827 3.97 -30.02 52.94
C ASP A 827 2.46 -29.88 53.24
N GLY A 828 2.00 -28.65 53.44
CA GLY A 828 0.61 -28.30 53.71
C GLY A 828 0.30 -27.99 55.17
N LEU A 829 1.27 -28.05 56.08
CA LEU A 829 1.19 -27.54 57.44
C LEU A 829 1.98 -26.23 57.56
N THR A 830 1.41 -25.25 58.25
CA THR A 830 2.19 -24.06 58.62
C THR A 830 3.21 -24.41 59.70
N ASN A 831 4.30 -23.65 59.81
CA ASN A 831 5.31 -23.82 60.85
C ASN A 831 4.72 -23.87 62.29
N ALA A 832 3.58 -23.21 62.49
CA ALA A 832 2.84 -23.20 63.76
C ALA A 832 2.03 -24.49 63.99
N GLU A 833 1.49 -25.09 62.93
CA GLU A 833 0.80 -26.38 62.96
C GLU A 833 1.81 -27.52 63.17
N GLU A 834 2.95 -27.50 62.50
CA GLU A 834 4.01 -28.49 62.69
C GLU A 834 4.60 -28.45 64.10
N ALA A 835 4.78 -27.26 64.67
CA ALA A 835 5.17 -27.13 66.07
C ALA A 835 4.14 -27.73 67.05
N THR A 836 2.87 -27.83 66.63
CA THR A 836 1.79 -28.44 67.42
C THR A 836 1.79 -29.96 67.27
N GLU A 837 2.00 -30.48 66.07
CA GLU A 837 2.04 -31.92 65.76
C GLU A 837 3.40 -32.56 66.09
N GLY A 838 4.43 -31.75 66.31
CA GLY A 838 5.78 -32.19 66.69
C GLY A 838 6.68 -32.51 65.50
N THR A 839 6.24 -32.19 64.29
CA THR A 839 6.93 -32.38 63.01
C THR A 839 7.88 -31.22 62.72
N SER A 840 8.70 -31.33 61.68
CA SER A 840 9.83 -30.44 61.42
C SER A 840 9.50 -29.38 60.36
N PRO A 841 9.51 -28.06 60.70
CA PRO A 841 9.18 -26.96 59.77
C PRO A 841 10.07 -26.72 58.57
N THR A 842 10.92 -27.65 58.21
CA THR A 842 11.84 -27.55 57.08
C THR A 842 12.07 -28.92 56.43
N ASN A 843 11.29 -29.93 56.85
CA ASN A 843 11.37 -31.30 56.36
C ASN A 843 9.96 -31.89 56.25
N PRO A 844 9.44 -32.08 55.03
CA PRO A 844 8.03 -32.37 54.78
C PRO A 844 7.59 -33.80 55.15
N ASP A 845 8.49 -34.66 55.66
CA ASP A 845 8.26 -36.07 56.06
C ASP A 845 9.19 -36.38 57.23
N THR A 846 8.70 -36.22 58.46
CA THR A 846 9.52 -36.19 59.69
C THR A 846 9.99 -37.57 60.11
N ASP A 847 9.23 -38.63 59.88
CA ASP A 847 9.59 -39.99 60.28
C ASP A 847 10.22 -40.84 59.16
N GLY A 848 10.16 -40.35 57.92
CA GLY A 848 10.85 -40.87 56.76
C GLY A 848 10.24 -42.15 56.20
N ASP A 849 8.96 -42.42 56.46
CA ASP A 849 8.25 -43.58 55.93
C ASP A 849 7.81 -43.40 54.46
N GLY A 850 7.90 -42.16 53.96
CA GLY A 850 7.59 -41.75 52.59
C GLY A 850 6.21 -41.12 52.41
N ILE A 851 5.49 -40.79 53.50
CA ILE A 851 4.28 -39.97 53.51
C ILE A 851 4.62 -38.62 54.15
N ASN A 852 4.09 -37.51 53.61
CA ASN A 852 4.37 -36.18 54.16
C ASN A 852 3.61 -35.95 55.48
N ASP A 853 4.19 -35.18 56.40
CA ASP A 853 3.62 -34.91 57.73
C ASP A 853 2.19 -34.34 57.64
N GLY A 854 1.99 -33.34 56.77
CA GLY A 854 0.67 -32.76 56.51
C GLY A 854 -0.38 -33.74 55.97
N ASP A 855 0.05 -34.71 55.15
CA ASP A 855 -0.84 -35.75 54.62
C ASP A 855 -1.24 -36.76 55.72
N GLU A 856 -0.32 -37.08 56.63
CA GLU A 856 -0.54 -38.00 57.75
C GLU A 856 -1.45 -37.41 58.83
N VAL A 857 -1.21 -36.15 59.21
CA VAL A 857 -2.08 -35.40 60.12
C VAL A 857 -3.50 -35.32 59.55
N THR A 858 -3.62 -35.08 58.23
CA THR A 858 -4.91 -35.07 57.53
C THR A 858 -5.56 -36.46 57.51
N ALA A 859 -4.78 -37.53 57.34
CA ALA A 859 -5.25 -38.91 57.33
C ALA A 859 -5.54 -39.48 58.74
N GLY A 860 -5.07 -38.82 59.80
CA GLY A 860 -5.21 -39.24 61.19
C GLY A 860 -4.29 -40.39 61.59
N THR A 861 -3.17 -40.57 60.89
CA THR A 861 -2.03 -41.43 61.26
C THR A 861 -1.01 -40.62 62.07
N ASP A 862 -0.01 -41.26 62.67
CA ASP A 862 0.97 -40.57 63.53
C ASP A 862 2.22 -40.20 62.69
N PRO A 863 2.43 -38.91 62.35
CA PRO A 863 3.53 -38.46 61.48
C PRO A 863 4.94 -38.62 62.08
N LEU A 864 5.03 -39.27 63.24
CA LEU A 864 6.26 -39.55 63.97
C LEU A 864 6.53 -41.06 64.13
N ASP A 865 5.64 -41.94 63.65
CA ASP A 865 5.76 -43.40 63.74
C ASP A 865 5.77 -44.08 62.37
N PRO A 866 6.96 -44.51 61.88
CA PRO A 866 7.12 -45.05 60.52
C PRO A 866 6.52 -46.45 60.33
N CYS A 867 5.79 -46.96 61.33
CA CYS A 867 5.07 -48.22 61.33
C CYS A 867 3.55 -48.06 61.52
N ASP A 868 3.03 -46.85 61.68
CA ASP A 868 1.60 -46.54 61.82
C ASP A 868 1.12 -45.66 60.65
N PRO A 869 0.48 -46.26 59.63
CA PRO A 869 -0.37 -47.44 59.74
C PRO A 869 0.35 -48.78 59.54
N PRO A 870 -0.06 -49.85 60.27
CA PRO A 870 0.59 -51.14 60.18
C PRO A 870 0.55 -51.70 58.75
N ASN A 871 1.74 -52.00 58.21
CA ASN A 871 2.06 -52.31 56.80
C ASN A 871 2.36 -51.10 55.89
N ALA A 872 2.64 -49.92 56.43
CA ALA A 872 3.19 -48.79 55.67
C ALA A 872 4.51 -49.18 54.97
N SER A 873 5.34 -50.03 55.61
CA SER A 873 6.59 -50.54 55.02
C SER A 873 6.81 -52.07 55.19
N PRO A 874 7.39 -52.81 54.21
CA PRO A 874 7.40 -54.28 54.12
C PRO A 874 8.21 -55.07 55.18
N GLY A 875 8.84 -54.41 56.16
CA GLY A 875 9.79 -55.01 57.12
C GLY A 875 9.22 -55.46 58.47
N CYS A 876 7.91 -55.33 58.71
CA CYS A 876 7.38 -55.37 60.09
C CYS A 876 6.87 -56.73 60.65
N ASN A 877 6.99 -57.87 59.95
CA ASN A 877 6.50 -59.20 60.43
C ASN A 877 7.27 -60.41 59.86
N ILE A 878 8.61 -60.40 59.93
CA ILE A 878 9.47 -61.48 59.42
C ILE A 878 10.31 -62.02 60.60
N ASP A 879 10.63 -63.33 60.61
CA ASP A 879 11.61 -64.02 61.48
C ASP A 879 12.46 -64.84 60.51
N THR A 880 13.52 -64.22 60.03
CA THR A 880 14.17 -64.63 58.80
C THR A 880 15.11 -65.82 59.02
N ASP A 881 15.65 -66.02 60.22
CA ASP A 881 16.61 -67.10 60.51
C ASP A 881 16.10 -68.22 61.42
N GLY A 882 14.94 -68.05 62.06
CA GLY A 882 14.21 -69.09 62.78
C GLY A 882 14.78 -69.46 64.15
N ASP A 883 15.52 -68.57 64.80
CA ASP A 883 16.14 -68.80 66.11
C ASP A 883 15.16 -68.63 67.29
N GLY A 884 14.00 -68.00 67.04
CA GLY A 884 12.92 -67.78 68.00
C GLY A 884 12.63 -66.30 68.32
N LEU A 885 13.35 -65.34 67.74
CA LEU A 885 13.04 -63.90 67.74
C LEU A 885 12.51 -63.45 66.36
N LEU A 886 11.66 -62.42 66.32
CA LEU A 886 11.23 -61.79 65.06
C LEU A 886 12.28 -60.75 64.62
N ASP A 887 12.42 -60.47 63.32
CA ASP A 887 13.34 -59.47 62.77
C ASP A 887 13.20 -58.11 63.44
N THR A 888 11.96 -57.71 63.77
CA THR A 888 11.69 -56.46 64.48
C THR A 888 12.06 -56.51 65.96
N GLN A 889 11.98 -57.68 66.59
CA GLN A 889 12.44 -57.91 67.97
C GLN A 889 13.96 -57.95 68.04
N GLU A 890 14.61 -58.54 67.06
CA GLU A 890 16.07 -58.58 66.89
C GLU A 890 16.59 -57.16 66.65
N THR A 891 15.94 -56.41 65.76
CA THR A 891 16.25 -54.98 65.55
C THR A 891 16.14 -54.17 66.85
N LEU A 892 15.17 -54.46 67.72
CA LEU A 892 14.95 -53.71 68.97
C LEU A 892 16.01 -53.99 70.04
N ILE A 893 16.48 -55.23 70.14
CA ILE A 893 17.56 -55.61 71.07
C ILE A 893 18.95 -55.46 70.45
N GLY A 894 18.99 -55.20 69.13
CA GLY A 894 20.14 -54.87 68.30
C GLY A 894 20.78 -56.05 67.56
N THR A 895 20.20 -57.26 67.62
CA THR A 895 20.68 -58.48 66.95
C THR A 895 20.33 -58.48 65.45
N ASP A 896 21.11 -59.15 64.61
CA ASP A 896 20.91 -59.25 63.16
C ASP A 896 19.79 -60.26 62.84
N PRO A 897 18.66 -59.78 62.29
CA PRO A 897 17.49 -60.59 61.95
C PRO A 897 17.66 -61.82 61.03
N ASN A 898 18.83 -61.97 60.41
CA ASN A 898 19.10 -63.02 59.43
C ASN A 898 20.21 -63.97 59.88
N ASN A 899 20.76 -63.78 61.07
CA ASN A 899 21.86 -64.56 61.60
C ASN A 899 21.54 -65.07 63.01
N PRO A 900 21.36 -66.39 63.21
CA PRO A 900 20.82 -66.91 64.45
C PRO A 900 21.84 -66.92 65.62
N ASP A 901 22.92 -66.12 65.55
CA ASP A 901 24.09 -65.98 66.45
C ASP A 901 24.85 -64.71 65.98
N THR A 902 24.34 -63.53 66.33
CA THR A 902 24.69 -62.21 65.74
C THR A 902 26.14 -61.83 65.96
N ASP A 903 26.65 -62.08 67.15
CA ASP A 903 28.02 -61.74 67.52
C ASP A 903 29.03 -62.85 67.23
N GLY A 904 28.56 -64.02 66.81
CA GLY A 904 29.32 -65.07 66.16
C GLY A 904 30.19 -65.88 67.11
N ASP A 905 29.83 -65.94 68.39
CA ASP A 905 30.57 -66.61 69.46
C ASP A 905 30.26 -68.12 69.59
N GLY A 906 29.14 -68.57 69.01
CA GLY A 906 28.66 -69.95 69.00
C GLY A 906 27.39 -70.24 69.81
N ILE A 907 26.72 -69.24 70.37
CA ILE A 907 25.42 -69.34 71.06
C ILE A 907 24.36 -68.53 70.29
N ALA A 908 23.13 -69.05 70.17
CA ALA A 908 22.09 -68.39 69.38
C ALA A 908 21.39 -67.24 70.13
N ASP A 909 21.11 -66.14 69.45
CA ASP A 909 20.60 -64.88 70.03
C ASP A 909 19.31 -65.09 70.84
N GLY A 910 18.34 -65.81 70.27
CA GLY A 910 17.07 -66.14 70.94
C GLY A 910 17.26 -66.98 72.20
N VAL A 911 18.29 -67.83 72.27
CA VAL A 911 18.62 -68.61 73.48
C VAL A 911 19.27 -67.73 74.54
N GLU A 912 20.16 -66.83 74.13
CA GLU A 912 20.84 -65.88 75.00
C GLU A 912 19.88 -64.89 75.65
N VAL A 913 18.94 -64.35 74.88
CA VAL A 913 17.88 -63.46 75.37
C VAL A 913 16.96 -64.19 76.35
N THR A 914 16.61 -65.45 76.08
CA THR A 914 15.78 -66.28 76.98
C THR A 914 16.52 -66.65 78.28
N SER A 915 17.86 -66.71 78.24
CA SER A 915 18.72 -67.10 79.37
C SER A 915 19.31 -65.91 80.14
N GLY A 916 19.35 -64.71 79.54
CA GLY A 916 19.82 -63.44 80.10
C GLY A 916 21.29 -63.06 79.83
N THR A 917 21.93 -63.54 78.74
CA THR A 917 23.28 -63.12 78.26
C THR A 917 23.20 -62.07 77.13
N ASN A 918 24.32 -61.49 76.66
CA ASN A 918 24.33 -60.33 75.73
C ASN A 918 24.72 -60.71 74.29
N PRO A 919 23.77 -60.72 73.34
CA PRO A 919 23.95 -61.29 72.00
C PRO A 919 24.60 -60.37 70.93
N LEU A 920 25.25 -59.26 71.33
CA LEU A 920 25.80 -58.24 70.40
C LEU A 920 27.28 -57.95 70.57
N ASP A 921 27.88 -58.59 71.54
CA ASP A 921 29.25 -58.30 71.86
C ASP A 921 30.03 -59.53 71.48
N ASP A 922 30.69 -59.48 70.31
CA ASP A 922 31.53 -60.59 69.87
C ASP A 922 32.57 -60.92 70.96
N CYS A 923 32.89 -59.94 71.83
CA CYS A 923 33.74 -60.02 73.01
C CYS A 923 33.11 -60.53 74.31
N ASP A 924 31.78 -60.67 74.40
CA ASP A 924 31.03 -61.20 75.55
C ASP A 924 30.18 -62.41 75.11
N PRO A 925 30.77 -63.61 75.13
CA PRO A 925 31.98 -63.94 75.86
C PRO A 925 33.37 -63.78 75.15
N ASN A 926 33.58 -63.42 73.83
CA ASN A 926 34.97 -63.48 73.20
C ASN A 926 35.47 -62.77 71.80
N PRO A 927 36.38 -61.73 71.71
CA PRO A 927 36.55 -60.62 70.63
C PRO A 927 37.21 -60.77 69.16
N VAL A 928 36.73 -60.16 67.99
CA VAL A 928 37.46 -59.72 66.68
C VAL A 928 36.67 -59.12 65.37
N GLY A 929 36.85 -57.84 64.79
CA GLY A 929 36.27 -57.33 63.44
C GLY A 929 36.68 -55.94 62.72
N ASP A 930 36.22 -55.60 61.46
CA ASP A 930 36.94 -54.94 60.26
C ASP A 930 36.86 -53.41 59.86
N ASP A 931 36.21 -52.46 60.57
CA ASP A 931 36.38 -50.99 60.32
C ASP A 931 37.69 -50.47 60.94
N CYS A 932 38.72 -51.19 60.51
CA CYS A 932 40.05 -51.26 61.08
C CYS A 932 41.10 -51.23 59.94
N PHE A 933 40.83 -50.59 58.76
CA PHE A 933 41.70 -50.68 57.54
C PHE A 933 42.14 -49.36 56.82
N ASN A 934 43.04 -49.47 55.81
CA ASN A 934 44.02 -48.45 55.32
C ASN A 934 44.39 -48.55 53.77
N GLY A 935 44.26 -47.51 52.88
CA GLY A 935 44.72 -47.51 51.42
C GLY A 935 44.15 -46.43 50.42
N ILE A 936 44.53 -46.34 49.10
CA ILE A 936 43.90 -45.47 48.01
C ILE A 936 43.62 -46.20 46.66
N PHE A 937 42.59 -45.81 45.90
CA PHE A 937 42.17 -46.43 44.61
C PHE A 937 41.56 -45.44 43.56
N MET A 938 41.60 -45.74 42.23
CA MET A 938 41.09 -44.89 41.13
C MET A 938 40.07 -45.60 40.20
N PRO A 939 38.95 -44.96 39.83
CA PRO A 939 37.99 -45.52 38.88
C PRO A 939 38.53 -45.60 37.43
N THR A 940 38.04 -46.56 36.64
CA THR A 940 38.57 -46.91 35.31
C THR A 940 37.75 -46.39 34.12
N GLY A 941 36.63 -45.70 34.35
CA GLY A 941 35.80 -45.11 33.29
C GLY A 941 34.76 -44.16 33.86
N PHE A 942 34.30 -43.20 33.04
CA PHE A 942 33.24 -42.27 33.41
C PHE A 942 32.53 -41.71 32.16
N SER A 943 31.34 -41.14 32.35
CA SER A 943 30.43 -40.80 31.26
C SER A 943 29.88 -39.38 31.42
N PRO A 944 30.57 -38.34 30.90
CA PRO A 944 30.12 -36.96 31.07
C PRO A 944 29.02 -36.61 30.06
N ASN A 945 27.82 -37.12 30.36
CA ASN A 945 26.56 -36.94 29.63
C ASN A 945 25.55 -36.09 30.41
N GLY A 946 25.81 -35.77 31.68
CA GLY A 946 25.01 -34.90 32.54
C GLY A 946 23.86 -35.60 33.25
N ASP A 947 23.99 -36.91 33.55
CA ASP A 947 22.94 -37.73 34.18
C ASP A 947 23.06 -37.91 35.71
N GLY A 948 24.09 -37.32 36.33
CA GLY A 948 24.37 -37.34 37.76
C GLY A 948 25.22 -38.52 38.24
N LEU A 949 25.43 -39.55 37.42
CA LEU A 949 26.14 -40.78 37.82
C LEU A 949 27.44 -40.96 37.04
N ASN A 950 28.57 -40.90 37.75
CA ASN A 950 29.90 -40.99 37.14
C ASN A 950 30.10 -39.95 36.01
N ASP A 951 29.47 -38.78 36.11
CA ASP A 951 29.70 -37.63 35.23
C ASP A 951 31.09 -37.03 35.39
N TYR A 952 31.75 -37.38 36.50
CA TYR A 952 33.07 -36.91 36.84
C TYR A 952 34.00 -38.03 37.25
N LEU A 953 35.28 -37.81 37.03
CA LEU A 953 36.33 -38.73 37.45
C LEU A 953 37.12 -38.19 38.65
N SER A 954 37.23 -38.98 39.74
CA SER A 954 38.11 -38.73 40.91
C SER A 954 38.54 -40.02 41.69
N PRO A 955 39.65 -40.03 42.45
CA PRO A 955 40.11 -41.19 43.28
C PRO A 955 39.43 -41.33 44.68
N LYS A 956 39.51 -42.53 45.30
CA LYS A 956 38.98 -42.90 46.65
C LYS A 956 40.10 -43.19 47.67
N VAL A 957 39.97 -42.70 48.92
CA VAL A 957 41.06 -42.56 49.91
C VAL A 957 40.67 -43.10 51.30
N GLY A 958 41.49 -43.97 51.93
CA GLY A 958 41.28 -44.58 53.26
C GLY A 958 42.16 -44.00 54.38
N ASN A 959 41.95 -44.46 55.63
CA ASN A 959 42.37 -43.78 56.88
C ASN A 959 43.87 -43.44 57.02
N ASN A 960 44.75 -44.13 56.28
CA ASN A 960 46.20 -43.91 56.34
C ASN A 960 46.79 -43.19 55.11
N VAL A 961 46.02 -42.54 54.24
CA VAL A 961 46.59 -41.80 53.09
C VAL A 961 46.74 -40.32 53.45
N VAL A 962 47.93 -39.76 53.25
CA VAL A 962 48.24 -38.36 53.62
C VAL A 962 48.09 -37.43 52.44
N LYS A 963 48.62 -37.80 51.27
CA LYS A 963 48.63 -36.94 50.09
C LYS A 963 48.65 -37.74 48.81
N PHE A 964 48.04 -37.23 47.75
CA PHE A 964 48.22 -37.79 46.41
C PHE A 964 48.21 -36.70 45.32
N THR A 965 48.60 -37.06 44.10
CA THR A 965 48.52 -36.22 42.89
C THR A 965 48.24 -37.09 41.68
N TRP A 966 47.30 -36.68 40.84
CA TRP A 966 46.89 -37.40 39.64
C TRP A 966 47.03 -36.56 38.37
N PHE A 967 47.33 -37.25 37.28
CA PHE A 967 47.64 -36.68 35.98
C PHE A 967 46.84 -37.40 34.90
N LEU A 968 46.45 -36.68 33.85
CA LEU A 968 45.74 -37.22 32.69
C LEU A 968 46.36 -36.74 31.37
N TYR A 969 46.41 -37.61 30.36
CA TYR A 969 47.10 -37.36 29.09
C TYR A 969 46.20 -37.65 27.87
N ASP A 970 46.41 -36.89 26.79
CA ASP A 970 45.77 -37.12 25.50
C ASP A 970 46.37 -38.33 24.76
N ARG A 971 45.73 -38.75 23.67
CA ARG A 971 46.15 -39.93 22.89
C ARG A 971 47.52 -39.80 22.22
N TRP A 972 48.08 -38.59 22.16
CA TRP A 972 49.42 -38.31 21.63
C TRP A 972 50.47 -38.20 22.75
N GLY A 973 50.06 -38.37 24.01
CA GLY A 973 50.92 -38.34 25.19
C GLY A 973 51.10 -36.96 25.80
N ASN A 974 50.35 -35.94 25.37
CA ASN A 974 50.43 -34.61 25.98
C ASN A 974 49.55 -34.54 27.22
N ARG A 975 50.05 -33.89 28.28
CA ARG A 975 49.29 -33.78 29.54
C ARG A 975 48.13 -32.81 29.40
N MET A 976 46.94 -33.28 29.75
CA MET A 976 45.69 -32.53 29.74
C MET A 976 45.33 -32.01 31.13
N VAL A 977 45.40 -32.87 32.16
CA VAL A 977 44.98 -32.52 33.52
C VAL A 977 46.06 -32.90 34.52
N MET A 978 46.18 -32.11 35.58
CA MET A 978 46.97 -32.41 36.78
C MET A 978 46.24 -31.84 37.99
N SER A 979 45.96 -32.66 38.99
CA SER A 979 45.41 -32.21 40.27
C SER A 979 45.90 -33.05 41.43
N SER A 980 46.07 -32.42 42.58
CA SER A 980 46.35 -33.06 43.87
C SER A 980 45.22 -32.89 44.87
N ASP A 981 44.08 -32.38 44.40
CA ASP A 981 42.92 -32.10 45.22
C ASP A 981 41.95 -33.31 45.16
N PRO A 982 41.61 -33.96 46.30
CA PRO A 982 40.61 -35.03 46.39
C PRO A 982 39.22 -34.62 45.90
N ALA A 983 38.88 -33.34 45.96
CA ALA A 983 37.61 -32.83 45.47
C ALA A 983 37.63 -32.54 43.97
N PHE A 984 38.82 -32.42 43.35
CA PHE A 984 38.91 -32.13 41.93
C PHE A 984 38.36 -33.29 41.11
N LYS A 985 37.43 -32.92 40.23
CA LYS A 985 36.63 -33.79 39.38
C LYS A 985 36.78 -33.33 37.95
N TRP A 986 37.25 -34.20 37.06
CA TRP A 986 37.35 -33.85 35.63
C TRP A 986 36.05 -34.19 34.91
N ASP A 987 35.54 -33.23 34.12
CA ASP A 987 34.25 -33.26 33.40
C ASP A 987 34.38 -33.72 31.93
N GLY A 988 35.59 -34.06 31.48
CA GLY A 988 35.83 -34.47 30.09
C GLY A 988 35.98 -33.33 29.09
N ASN A 989 36.21 -32.09 29.53
CA ASN A 989 36.55 -30.95 28.67
C ASN A 989 38.03 -30.54 28.79
N PHE A 990 38.61 -29.94 27.74
CA PHE A 990 39.97 -29.40 27.77
C PHE A 990 40.10 -28.11 26.94
N ASN A 991 40.53 -27.01 27.58
CA ASN A 991 40.59 -25.65 27.02
C ASN A 991 39.26 -25.15 26.42
N GLY A 992 38.15 -25.42 27.12
CA GLY A 992 36.80 -25.03 26.68
C GLY A 992 36.28 -25.83 25.49
N VAL A 993 37.05 -26.79 24.99
CA VAL A 993 36.64 -27.68 23.91
C VAL A 993 36.44 -29.09 24.44
N ARG A 994 35.33 -29.68 24.03
CA ARG A 994 34.94 -31.02 24.42
C ARG A 994 35.89 -32.06 23.80
N VAL A 995 36.51 -32.90 24.64
CA VAL A 995 37.47 -33.92 24.15
C VAL A 995 36.72 -35.07 23.47
N ASN A 996 37.32 -35.82 22.55
CA ASN A 996 36.61 -36.92 21.88
C ASN A 996 36.38 -38.13 22.79
N SER A 997 35.29 -38.88 22.61
CA SER A 997 35.10 -40.16 23.32
C SER A 997 36.24 -41.13 23.01
N GLY A 998 36.70 -41.87 24.03
CA GLY A 998 37.84 -42.78 23.93
C GLY A 998 38.62 -42.94 25.24
N ALA A 999 39.69 -43.73 25.19
CA ALA A 999 40.56 -43.99 26.34
C ALA A 999 41.66 -42.93 26.48
N TYR A 1000 41.83 -42.45 27.71
CA TYR A 1000 42.83 -41.48 28.14
C TYR A 1000 43.69 -42.11 29.24
N ALA A 1001 44.99 -41.86 29.24
CA ALA A 1001 45.89 -42.45 30.23
C ALA A 1001 45.96 -41.58 31.49
N TYR A 1002 46.02 -42.21 32.67
CA TYR A 1002 46.25 -41.54 33.94
C TYR A 1002 47.46 -42.09 34.70
N MET A 1003 48.01 -41.24 35.57
CA MET A 1003 49.03 -41.60 36.55
C MET A 1003 48.70 -40.94 37.89
N LEU A 1004 48.95 -41.64 39.00
CA LEU A 1004 48.70 -41.27 40.38
C LEU A 1004 49.98 -41.43 41.18
N GLU A 1005 50.32 -40.47 42.01
CA GLU A 1005 51.41 -40.52 42.97
C GLU A 1005 50.82 -40.30 44.36
N VAL A 1006 51.10 -41.18 45.32
CA VAL A 1006 50.43 -41.28 46.62
C VAL A 1006 51.45 -41.38 47.74
N GLU A 1007 51.15 -40.79 48.90
CA GLU A 1007 51.90 -40.89 50.15
C GLU A 1007 50.96 -41.26 51.32
N TYR A 1008 51.37 -42.24 52.12
CA TYR A 1008 50.62 -42.74 53.28
C TYR A 1008 51.17 -42.16 54.61
N THR A 1009 50.44 -42.33 55.72
CA THR A 1009 50.76 -41.76 57.05
C THR A 1009 52.06 -42.28 57.64
N ASP A 1010 52.55 -43.42 57.15
CA ASP A 1010 53.86 -43.97 57.49
C ASP A 1010 55.02 -43.39 56.65
N GLY A 1011 54.72 -42.50 55.70
CA GLY A 1011 55.67 -41.86 54.80
C GLY A 1011 56.01 -42.67 53.53
N LYS A 1012 55.41 -43.84 53.33
CA LYS A 1012 55.59 -44.65 52.11
C LYS A 1012 54.94 -43.95 50.92
N LYS A 1013 55.63 -43.89 49.76
CA LYS A 1013 55.09 -43.32 48.52
C LYS A 1013 54.99 -44.34 47.39
N GLU A 1014 53.90 -44.31 46.64
CA GLU A 1014 53.62 -45.23 45.53
C GLU A 1014 53.10 -44.48 44.29
N THR A 1015 53.44 -44.98 43.10
CA THR A 1015 52.91 -44.47 41.82
C THR A 1015 52.08 -45.54 41.14
N LEU A 1016 50.83 -45.22 40.81
CA LEU A 1016 49.85 -46.08 40.15
C LEU A 1016 49.51 -45.49 38.80
N SER A 1017 49.36 -46.28 37.74
CA SER A 1017 48.98 -45.78 36.42
C SER A 1017 48.02 -46.72 35.72
N GLY A 1018 47.14 -46.18 34.90
CA GLY A 1018 46.12 -46.93 34.19
C GLY A 1018 45.48 -46.10 33.09
N ASN A 1019 44.40 -46.61 32.51
CA ASN A 1019 43.61 -45.85 31.54
C ASN A 1019 42.22 -45.64 32.08
N VAL A 1020 41.66 -44.49 31.74
CA VAL A 1020 40.26 -44.16 31.97
C VAL A 1020 39.57 -43.97 30.64
N THR A 1021 38.37 -44.54 30.51
CA THR A 1021 37.58 -44.42 29.28
C THR A 1021 36.53 -43.32 29.45
N VAL A 1022 36.53 -42.35 28.53
CA VAL A 1022 35.47 -41.34 28.39
C VAL A 1022 34.45 -41.88 27.39
N THR A 1023 33.25 -42.17 27.88
CA THR A 1023 32.13 -42.70 27.08
C THR A 1023 31.00 -41.68 27.03
N ARG A 1024 30.44 -41.45 25.84
CA ARG A 1024 29.32 -40.53 25.62
C ARG A 1024 28.40 -41.12 24.59
#